data_AF-A0AAU6G9D0-F1
#
_entry.id   AF-A0AAU6G9D0-F1
#
_cell.length_a   1.000
_cell.length_b   1.000
_cell.length_c   1.000
_cell.angle_alpha   90.00
_cell.angle_beta   90.00
_cell.angle_gamma   90.00
#
_symmetry.space_group_name_H-M   'P 1'
#
loop_
_entity.id
_entity.type
_entity.pdbx_description
1 polymer ?
#
loop_
_entity_poly.entity_id
_entity_poly.type
_entity_poly.pdbx_seq_one_letter_code
_entity_poly.pdbx_strand_id
1 'polypeptide(L)'
;MPRFSIIVPVFRVQGFLRECLDSVLDQSYTDLEVIAVDDCSPDGCGAILDEYAARDPRVRVLHLPRNVGLGRARNAGMPYAGGEFLLFLDSDDTLTPGALRAIADRLDETAAPDGPAGPTGPDVLVFDYARTYWWGGTRRNVLAHLLSEAGDGTFRAAEHPEILELLMVVWNKVYRREFVEREGFTFPPGYYEDTPWTFPVMLSADRIATLDRICLNYRQRRQGNILSTTSRKHFDIHDQYERVFAFVDSRPELARWRPYLHRKMGEHCLDILAKPDRLPASDKGEFFARTAALFRKHRNGPVPPELRVLLGGYARYRTRRQAARAGGELVRRGQQARSAAVTRIKRGWSAAHELRPLDPGLAVYSAFSHRGVLGDPGAVYRAARELAPHIRGVWVVRADQVALLPPGVEHVTPDSLDYRRVTARATYFVNNVNWPGSLVKREGSVHIHTHQGTPLKYMGADLLGKPGARHGFDVPQMLRRADRWDYSLVANRHSELVWDRAYPCHFTSLRTGSPRNDLLVRARPEDGLRVRARLGIPAGHRVVLYAPTRRDYVRGGHLDRVDLARFADDLGEGHTLVVRLHPSLVDGPARGAGLSELHRRGVVVDATDEPHVEELMLASDVLVTDYSALLFDYANLDRPIVVHADDWGAYAASRGAYFDITADAPGHVARSYEELARLFASGAWRDAESARLRAGFRARFCAFDDGRAAERVVRTLMLGEHVEGPAPSVQVPAQAEHDVLTSS
;
A
#
# COMPACT_ATOMS: atom_id res chain seq x y z
N MET A 1 -0.30 -4.47 -36.36
CA MET A 1 0.87 -4.02 -35.58
C MET A 1 0.32 -3.07 -34.54
N PRO A 2 0.62 -3.24 -33.24
CA PRO A 2 0.01 -2.40 -32.21
C PRO A 2 0.37 -0.92 -32.39
N ARG A 3 -0.48 0.02 -31.97
CA ARG A 3 -0.14 1.45 -31.96
C ARG A 3 0.91 1.76 -30.91
N PHE A 4 0.78 1.18 -29.71
CA PHE A 4 1.67 1.45 -28.57
C PHE A 4 2.35 0.18 -28.05
N SER A 5 3.64 0.26 -27.76
CA SER A 5 4.35 -0.66 -26.87
C SER A 5 4.60 0.04 -25.54
N ILE A 6 3.94 -0.43 -24.49
CA ILE A 6 4.06 0.13 -23.14
C ILE A 6 5.09 -0.69 -22.37
N ILE A 7 6.25 -0.10 -22.09
CA ILE A 7 7.35 -0.77 -21.40
C ILE A 7 7.30 -0.44 -19.92
N VAL A 8 7.12 -1.46 -19.08
CA VAL A 8 6.93 -1.35 -17.64
C VAL A 8 8.07 -2.03 -16.90
N PRO A 9 9.12 -1.31 -16.46
CA PRO A 9 10.18 -1.89 -15.63
C PRO A 9 9.70 -2.08 -14.18
N VAL A 10 9.97 -3.26 -13.61
CA VAL A 10 9.39 -3.70 -12.33
C VAL A 10 10.48 -4.10 -11.34
N PHE A 11 10.53 -3.43 -10.18
CA PHE A 11 11.39 -3.81 -9.06
C PHE A 11 10.87 -3.25 -7.72
N ARG A 12 10.59 -4.13 -6.75
CA ARG A 12 10.15 -3.78 -5.38
C ARG A 12 8.91 -2.87 -5.33
N VAL A 13 7.89 -3.24 -6.11
CA VAL A 13 6.63 -2.50 -6.26
C VAL A 13 5.40 -3.39 -6.14
N GLN A 14 5.50 -4.57 -5.52
CA GLN A 14 4.41 -5.56 -5.48
C GLN A 14 3.06 -4.98 -5.02
N GLY A 15 3.09 -3.97 -4.12
CA GLY A 15 1.89 -3.31 -3.60
C GLY A 15 1.21 -2.32 -4.56
N PHE A 16 1.87 -1.91 -5.64
CA PHE A 16 1.36 -0.94 -6.62
C PHE A 16 1.20 -1.52 -8.03
N LEU A 17 1.91 -2.62 -8.32
CA LEU A 17 2.01 -3.19 -9.66
C LEU A 17 0.66 -3.53 -10.29
N ARG A 18 -0.28 -4.10 -9.52
CA ARG A 18 -1.63 -4.41 -10.03
C ARG A 18 -2.37 -3.17 -10.50
N GLU A 19 -2.36 -2.11 -9.69
CA GLU A 19 -3.00 -0.83 -10.02
C GLU A 19 -2.38 -0.21 -11.29
N CYS A 20 -1.05 -0.33 -11.43
CA CYS A 20 -0.34 0.09 -12.64
C CYS A 20 -0.82 -0.66 -13.89
N LEU A 21 -0.81 -2.00 -13.85
CA LEU A 21 -1.20 -2.84 -14.98
C LEU A 21 -2.69 -2.70 -15.31
N ASP A 22 -3.57 -2.69 -14.31
CA ASP A 22 -5.02 -2.48 -14.52
C ASP A 22 -5.27 -1.11 -15.19
N SER A 23 -4.56 -0.05 -14.78
CA SER A 23 -4.69 1.28 -15.39
C SER A 23 -4.35 1.32 -16.89
N VAL A 24 -3.55 0.38 -17.37
CA VAL A 24 -3.19 0.21 -18.78
C VAL A 24 -4.20 -0.69 -19.49
N LEU A 25 -4.51 -1.86 -18.91
CA LEU A 25 -5.34 -2.88 -19.55
C LEU A 25 -6.82 -2.49 -19.64
N ASP A 26 -7.30 -1.65 -18.70
CA ASP A 26 -8.67 -1.12 -18.65
C ASP A 26 -8.89 0.12 -19.55
N GLN A 27 -7.87 0.56 -20.30
CA GLN A 27 -8.01 1.68 -21.22
C GLN A 27 -8.99 1.35 -22.36
N SER A 28 -9.79 2.35 -22.76
CA SER A 28 -10.71 2.23 -23.90
C SER A 28 -10.01 2.16 -25.27
N TYR A 29 -8.70 2.42 -25.31
CA TYR A 29 -7.86 2.21 -26.49
C TYR A 29 -7.11 0.89 -26.32
N THR A 30 -7.45 -0.11 -27.13
CA THR A 30 -6.97 -1.49 -26.94
C THR A 30 -5.84 -1.91 -27.89
N ASP A 31 -5.50 -1.09 -28.89
CA ASP A 31 -4.44 -1.38 -29.86
C ASP A 31 -3.05 -1.09 -29.26
N LEU A 32 -2.67 -1.95 -28.31
CA LEU A 32 -1.44 -1.85 -27.53
C LEU A 32 -0.88 -3.23 -27.19
N GLU A 33 0.39 -3.24 -26.82
CA GLU A 33 1.03 -4.34 -26.09
C GLU A 33 1.72 -3.79 -24.83
N VAL A 34 1.87 -4.64 -23.81
CA VAL A 34 2.56 -4.33 -22.55
C VAL A 34 3.77 -5.24 -22.42
N ILE A 35 4.95 -4.66 -22.29
CA ILE A 35 6.21 -5.37 -22.08
C ILE A 35 6.65 -5.10 -20.64
N ALA A 36 6.28 -6.01 -19.74
CA ALA A 36 6.61 -5.93 -18.33
C ALA A 36 7.95 -6.60 -18.06
N VAL A 37 8.93 -5.83 -17.58
CA VAL A 37 10.30 -6.30 -17.33
C VAL A 37 10.53 -6.44 -15.84
N ASP A 38 10.53 -7.67 -15.33
CA ASP A 38 10.92 -7.97 -13.95
C ASP A 38 12.45 -7.86 -13.83
N ASP A 39 12.91 -6.79 -13.17
CA ASP A 39 14.32 -6.49 -12.95
C ASP A 39 14.89 -7.30 -11.75
N CYS A 40 14.60 -8.60 -11.75
CA CYS A 40 14.92 -9.56 -10.69
C CYS A 40 14.40 -9.09 -9.32
N SER A 41 13.11 -8.75 -9.24
CA SER A 41 12.51 -8.27 -8.00
C SER A 41 12.54 -9.35 -6.92
N PRO A 42 12.99 -9.04 -5.68
CA PRO A 42 13.07 -10.03 -4.60
C PRO A 42 11.71 -10.28 -3.90
N ASP A 43 10.67 -9.59 -4.35
CA ASP A 43 9.32 -9.62 -3.76
C ASP A 43 8.34 -10.31 -4.73
N GLY A 44 7.05 -10.25 -4.45
CA GLY A 44 6.00 -10.93 -5.21
C GLY A 44 5.74 -10.40 -6.62
N CYS A 45 6.51 -9.44 -7.13
CA CYS A 45 6.30 -8.84 -8.45
C CYS A 45 6.28 -9.88 -9.58
N GLY A 46 7.26 -10.80 -9.63
CA GLY A 46 7.34 -11.80 -10.71
C GLY A 46 6.06 -12.63 -10.85
N ALA A 47 5.55 -13.14 -9.72
CA ALA A 47 4.30 -13.90 -9.70
C ALA A 47 3.06 -13.07 -10.10
N ILE A 48 3.03 -11.77 -9.78
CA ILE A 48 1.95 -10.87 -10.23
C ILE A 48 2.03 -10.71 -11.75
N LEU A 49 3.21 -10.57 -12.33
CA LEU A 49 3.38 -10.46 -13.77
C LEU A 49 2.93 -11.72 -14.51
N ASP A 50 3.31 -12.89 -14.01
CA ASP A 50 2.91 -14.19 -14.57
C ASP A 50 1.38 -14.35 -14.60
N GLU A 51 0.70 -13.93 -13.52
CA GLU A 51 -0.76 -13.93 -13.45
C GLU A 51 -1.39 -13.06 -14.54
N TYR A 52 -0.87 -11.85 -14.76
CA TYR A 52 -1.39 -10.94 -15.78
C TYR A 52 -1.12 -11.45 -17.20
N ALA A 53 0.05 -12.03 -17.44
CA ALA A 53 0.40 -12.65 -18.73
C ALA A 53 -0.50 -13.84 -19.06
N ALA A 54 -0.86 -14.64 -18.07
CA ALA A 54 -1.80 -15.76 -18.25
C ALA A 54 -3.24 -15.29 -18.54
N ARG A 55 -3.61 -14.10 -18.05
CA ARG A 55 -4.98 -13.55 -18.17
C ARG A 55 -5.19 -12.69 -19.41
N ASP A 56 -4.17 -11.98 -19.87
CA ASP A 56 -4.30 -11.01 -20.97
C ASP A 56 -3.17 -11.19 -22.00
N PRO A 57 -3.49 -11.58 -23.26
CA PRO A 57 -2.49 -11.87 -24.28
C PRO A 57 -1.71 -10.63 -24.74
N ARG A 58 -2.14 -9.41 -24.35
CA ARG A 58 -1.39 -8.17 -24.62
C ARG A 58 -0.16 -8.03 -23.71
N VAL A 59 -0.06 -8.83 -22.63
CA VAL A 59 1.03 -8.73 -21.64
C VAL A 59 2.13 -9.75 -21.95
N ARG A 60 3.33 -9.24 -22.25
CA ARG A 60 4.57 -10.01 -22.36
C ARG A 60 5.46 -9.73 -21.16
N VAL A 61 5.92 -10.78 -20.50
CA VAL A 61 6.78 -10.68 -19.31
C VAL A 61 8.22 -11.10 -19.64
N LEU A 62 9.19 -10.32 -19.16
CA LEU A 62 10.62 -10.61 -19.26
C LEU A 62 11.22 -10.65 -17.85
N HIS A 63 11.64 -11.83 -17.38
CA HIS A 63 12.36 -11.97 -16.12
C HIS A 63 13.86 -11.85 -16.34
N LEU A 64 14.47 -10.80 -15.81
CA LEU A 64 15.91 -10.61 -15.87
C LEU A 64 16.60 -11.47 -14.80
N PRO A 65 17.77 -12.07 -15.11
CA PRO A 65 18.47 -12.96 -14.18
C PRO A 65 19.15 -12.22 -13.01
N ARG A 66 19.19 -10.88 -13.06
CA ARG A 66 19.79 -10.02 -12.04
C ARG A 66 19.20 -8.62 -12.15
N ASN A 67 19.23 -7.87 -11.04
CA ASN A 67 18.87 -6.46 -11.04
C ASN A 67 19.90 -5.64 -11.83
N VAL A 68 19.47 -4.96 -12.88
CA VAL A 68 20.28 -4.09 -13.74
C VAL A 68 19.94 -2.59 -13.60
N GLY A 69 18.87 -2.27 -12.88
CA GLY A 69 18.40 -0.91 -12.65
C GLY A 69 17.36 -0.45 -13.68
N LEU A 70 16.54 0.53 -13.27
CA LEU A 70 15.36 1.02 -13.97
C LEU A 70 15.59 1.32 -15.47
N GLY A 71 16.57 2.17 -15.80
CA GLY A 71 16.93 2.45 -17.20
C GLY A 71 17.28 1.20 -18.02
N ARG A 72 18.12 0.31 -17.49
CA ARG A 72 18.55 -0.89 -18.22
C ARG A 72 17.44 -1.93 -18.35
N ALA A 73 16.51 -1.98 -17.40
CA ALA A 73 15.30 -2.77 -17.54
C ALA A 73 14.44 -2.26 -18.72
N ARG A 74 14.32 -0.94 -18.92
CA ARG A 74 13.68 -0.37 -20.11
C ARG A 74 14.40 -0.78 -21.41
N ASN A 75 15.72 -0.72 -21.43
CA ASN A 75 16.52 -1.20 -22.58
C ASN A 75 16.28 -2.69 -22.88
N ALA A 76 16.08 -3.53 -21.85
CA ALA A 76 15.82 -4.95 -22.04
C ALA A 76 14.44 -5.20 -22.68
N GLY A 77 13.46 -4.34 -22.41
CA GLY A 77 12.13 -4.41 -23.00
C GLY A 77 12.04 -3.86 -24.43
N MET A 78 12.80 -2.81 -24.76
CA MET A 78 12.74 -2.12 -26.06
C MET A 78 12.86 -3.04 -27.29
N PRO A 79 13.77 -4.03 -27.36
CA PRO A 79 13.88 -4.93 -28.52
C PRO A 79 12.64 -5.79 -28.79
N TYR A 80 11.74 -5.92 -27.81
CA TYR A 80 10.51 -6.70 -27.92
C TYR A 80 9.30 -5.86 -28.33
N ALA A 81 9.48 -4.54 -28.48
CA ALA A 81 8.45 -3.59 -28.88
C ALA A 81 8.18 -3.68 -30.39
N GLY A 82 6.97 -4.13 -30.75
CA GLY A 82 6.45 -4.12 -32.11
C GLY A 82 5.59 -2.92 -32.45
N GLY A 83 5.20 -2.09 -31.47
CA GLY A 83 4.30 -0.96 -31.66
C GLY A 83 4.91 0.20 -32.44
N GLU A 84 4.09 1.04 -33.07
CA GLU A 84 4.59 2.24 -33.77
C GLU A 84 5.23 3.24 -32.79
N PHE A 85 4.68 3.33 -31.59
CA PHE A 85 5.13 4.23 -30.55
C PHE A 85 5.51 3.50 -29.26
N LEU A 86 6.57 3.97 -28.60
CA LEU A 86 6.99 3.53 -27.28
C LEU A 86 6.41 4.47 -26.21
N LEU A 87 5.90 3.89 -25.12
CA LEU A 87 5.53 4.59 -23.90
C LEU A 87 6.20 3.89 -22.72
N PHE A 88 6.98 4.62 -21.91
CA PHE A 88 7.56 4.08 -20.69
C PHE A 88 6.66 4.41 -19.50
N LEU A 89 6.32 3.42 -18.69
CA LEU A 89 5.49 3.61 -17.50
C LEU A 89 6.19 3.00 -16.29
N ASP A 90 6.49 3.83 -15.28
CA ASP A 90 7.03 3.34 -14.02
C ASP A 90 5.96 2.52 -13.28
N SER A 91 6.37 1.39 -12.71
CA SER A 91 5.47 0.33 -12.23
C SER A 91 4.75 0.63 -10.91
N ASP A 92 4.96 1.81 -10.35
CA ASP A 92 4.21 2.39 -9.23
C ASP A 92 3.31 3.57 -9.64
N ASP A 93 3.29 3.96 -10.92
CA ASP A 93 2.44 5.00 -11.50
C ASP A 93 1.23 4.41 -12.24
N THR A 94 0.24 5.25 -12.55
CA THR A 94 -0.98 4.83 -13.27
C THR A 94 -1.33 5.78 -14.40
N LEU A 95 -1.91 5.25 -15.49
CA LEU A 95 -2.52 6.07 -16.53
C LEU A 95 -3.90 6.56 -16.07
N THR A 96 -4.30 7.76 -16.51
CA THR A 96 -5.66 8.25 -16.27
C THR A 96 -6.65 7.61 -17.25
N PRO A 97 -7.95 7.53 -16.91
CA PRO A 97 -8.96 7.02 -17.83
C PRO A 97 -8.99 7.78 -19.17
N GLY A 98 -8.94 7.03 -20.27
CA GLY A 98 -8.94 7.58 -21.63
C GLY A 98 -7.64 8.26 -22.06
N ALA A 99 -6.54 8.07 -21.31
CA ALA A 99 -5.23 8.63 -21.63
C ALA A 99 -4.72 8.15 -23.00
N LEU A 100 -4.75 6.84 -23.26
CA LEU A 100 -4.23 6.27 -24.52
C LEU A 100 -5.08 6.69 -25.73
N ARG A 101 -6.39 6.85 -25.54
CA ARG A 101 -7.29 7.39 -26.57
C ARG A 101 -6.89 8.82 -26.93
N ALA A 102 -6.78 9.71 -25.94
CA ALA A 102 -6.43 11.10 -26.18
C ALA A 102 -5.02 11.26 -26.79
N ILE A 103 -4.08 10.41 -26.38
CA ILE A 103 -2.73 10.36 -26.99
C ILE A 103 -2.82 9.95 -28.46
N ALA A 104 -3.55 8.88 -28.78
CA ALA A 104 -3.71 8.42 -30.16
C ALA A 104 -4.37 9.48 -31.04
N ASP A 105 -5.47 10.07 -30.58
CA ASP A 105 -6.19 11.11 -31.31
C ASP A 105 -5.26 12.29 -31.59
N ARG A 106 -4.44 12.71 -30.60
CA ARG A 106 -3.47 13.80 -30.79
C ARG A 106 -2.33 13.45 -31.75
N LEU A 107 -1.86 12.20 -31.76
CA LEU A 107 -0.88 11.73 -32.74
C LEU A 107 -1.44 11.77 -34.16
N ASP A 108 -2.73 11.46 -34.33
CA ASP A 108 -3.42 11.48 -35.61
C ASP A 108 -3.68 12.92 -36.09
N GLU A 109 -4.12 13.81 -35.20
CA GLU A 109 -4.32 15.24 -35.48
C GLU A 109 -3.04 15.95 -35.93
N THR A 110 -1.89 15.52 -35.43
CA THR A 110 -0.58 16.13 -35.72
C THR A 110 0.19 15.42 -36.84
N ALA A 111 -0.42 14.40 -37.44
CA ALA A 111 0.10 13.77 -38.64
C ALA A 111 -0.11 14.68 -39.85
N ALA A 112 0.96 14.96 -40.59
CA ALA A 112 0.86 15.69 -41.84
C ALA A 112 0.19 14.80 -42.91
N PRO A 113 -0.82 15.28 -43.65
CA PRO A 113 -1.50 14.48 -44.69
C PRO A 113 -0.60 14.12 -45.88
N ASP A 114 0.34 15.00 -46.28
CA ASP A 114 1.02 14.93 -47.58
C ASP A 114 2.52 15.28 -47.52
N GLY A 115 3.35 14.38 -46.96
CA GLY A 115 4.81 14.42 -47.13
C GLY A 115 5.26 13.52 -48.29
N PRO A 116 6.40 13.80 -48.96
CA PRO A 116 6.93 12.96 -50.05
C PRO A 116 7.31 11.52 -49.62
N ALA A 117 7.23 11.22 -48.32
CA ALA A 117 7.50 9.91 -47.71
C ALA A 117 6.25 9.26 -47.06
N GLY A 118 5.04 9.80 -47.26
CA GLY A 118 3.81 9.38 -46.57
C GLY A 118 3.50 10.21 -45.31
N PRO A 119 2.44 9.85 -44.55
CA PRO A 119 2.04 10.61 -43.37
C PRO A 119 3.11 10.55 -42.26
N THR A 120 3.75 11.69 -41.98
CA THR A 120 4.73 11.83 -40.90
C THR A 120 4.08 12.48 -39.68
N GLY A 121 3.73 11.66 -38.68
CA GLY A 121 3.33 12.13 -37.35
C GLY A 121 4.52 12.67 -36.54
N PRO A 122 4.32 13.03 -35.26
CA PRO A 122 5.39 13.51 -34.41
C PRO A 122 6.42 12.41 -34.11
N ASP A 123 7.67 12.81 -33.86
CA ASP A 123 8.73 11.98 -33.28
C ASP A 123 8.50 11.78 -31.78
N VAL A 124 8.03 12.82 -31.11
CA VAL A 124 7.75 12.84 -29.68
C VAL A 124 6.44 13.58 -29.41
N LEU A 125 5.55 12.97 -28.62
CA LEU A 125 4.41 13.66 -28.02
C LEU A 125 4.68 13.83 -26.52
N VAL A 126 4.59 15.05 -26.01
CA VAL A 126 4.70 15.37 -24.58
C VAL A 126 3.31 15.63 -23.99
N PHE A 127 2.95 14.94 -22.92
CA PHE A 127 1.66 15.10 -22.25
C PHE A 127 1.81 15.48 -20.77
N ASP A 128 0.71 15.96 -20.19
CA ASP A 128 0.70 16.41 -18.80
C ASP A 128 0.52 15.27 -17.79
N TYR A 129 0.83 15.57 -16.54
CA TYR A 129 0.72 14.64 -15.42
C TYR A 129 0.26 15.35 -14.14
N ALA A 130 -0.21 14.53 -13.19
CA ALA A 130 -0.53 14.99 -11.85
C ALA A 130 0.26 14.20 -10.82
N ARG A 131 0.84 14.89 -9.84
CA ARG A 131 1.43 14.25 -8.65
C ARG A 131 0.32 13.81 -7.71
N THR A 132 0.22 12.51 -7.45
CA THR A 132 -0.72 11.94 -6.48
C THR A 132 0.02 11.58 -5.20
N TYR A 133 -0.45 12.07 -4.07
CA TYR A 133 0.27 11.92 -2.80
C TYR A 133 -0.38 10.85 -1.93
N TRP A 134 0.44 10.15 -1.14
CA TRP A 134 0.00 9.12 -0.19
C TRP A 134 -1.03 9.60 0.85
N TRP A 135 -1.23 10.92 1.00
CA TRP A 135 -2.29 11.52 1.84
C TRP A 135 -3.57 11.90 1.07
N GLY A 136 -3.66 11.54 -0.20
CA GLY A 136 -4.82 11.79 -1.07
C GLY A 136 -4.85 13.16 -1.74
N GLY A 137 -3.80 13.97 -1.58
CA GLY A 137 -3.66 15.20 -2.36
C GLY A 137 -3.29 14.87 -3.80
N THR A 138 -3.79 15.65 -4.75
CA THR A 138 -3.35 15.62 -6.15
C THR A 138 -2.93 17.01 -6.56
N ARG A 139 -1.82 17.13 -7.31
CA ARG A 139 -1.34 18.42 -7.84
C ARG A 139 -0.91 18.25 -9.29
N ARG A 140 -1.59 18.97 -10.19
CA ARG A 140 -1.17 19.11 -11.59
C ARG A 140 0.23 19.72 -11.67
N ASN A 141 0.96 19.41 -12.73
CA ASN A 141 2.23 20.05 -13.03
C ASN A 141 2.08 21.59 -13.08
N VAL A 142 3.00 22.31 -12.43
CA VAL A 142 2.95 23.78 -12.38
C VAL A 142 3.30 24.43 -13.73
N LEU A 143 4.03 23.69 -14.58
CA LEU A 143 4.42 24.10 -15.93
C LEU A 143 3.49 23.54 -17.01
N ALA A 144 2.28 23.07 -16.67
CA ALA A 144 1.33 22.52 -17.64
C ALA A 144 0.95 23.53 -18.75
N HIS A 145 0.95 24.83 -18.44
CA HIS A 145 0.66 25.90 -19.41
C HIS A 145 1.57 25.86 -20.65
N LEU A 146 2.82 25.38 -20.52
CA LEU A 146 3.74 25.24 -21.64
C LEU A 146 3.24 24.25 -22.70
N LEU A 147 2.39 23.28 -22.31
CA LEU A 147 1.82 22.31 -23.25
C LEU A 147 0.74 22.94 -24.12
N SER A 148 -0.08 23.83 -23.57
CA SER A 148 -1.08 24.58 -24.31
C SER A 148 -0.48 25.72 -25.15
N GLU A 149 0.61 26.33 -24.70
CA GLU A 149 1.25 27.46 -25.38
C GLU A 149 2.04 27.05 -26.64
N ALA A 150 2.44 25.78 -26.75
CA ALA A 150 3.18 25.26 -27.90
C ALA A 150 2.32 25.11 -29.19
N GLY A 151 1.01 25.28 -29.09
CA GLY A 151 0.08 25.29 -30.22
C GLY A 151 -0.34 23.90 -30.74
N ASP A 152 -1.12 23.91 -31.83
CA ASP A 152 -1.80 22.71 -32.34
C ASP A 152 -0.96 21.87 -33.31
N GLY A 153 0.16 22.41 -33.81
CA GLY A 153 1.04 21.74 -34.76
C GLY A 153 2.19 20.94 -34.12
N THR A 154 3.18 20.59 -34.95
CA THR A 154 4.47 20.04 -34.50
C THR A 154 5.56 21.10 -34.60
N PHE A 155 6.53 21.07 -33.69
CA PHE A 155 7.65 22.01 -33.65
C PHE A 155 8.98 21.32 -33.29
N ARG A 156 10.10 22.00 -33.52
CA ARG A 156 11.42 21.64 -33.01
C ARG A 156 11.65 22.34 -31.67
N ALA A 157 12.39 21.70 -30.76
CA ALA A 157 12.70 22.32 -29.46
C ALA A 157 13.36 23.71 -29.58
N ALA A 158 14.06 24.00 -30.68
CA ALA A 158 14.67 25.31 -30.93
C ALA A 158 13.66 26.45 -31.14
N GLU A 159 12.45 26.12 -31.58
CA GLU A 159 11.35 27.08 -31.79
C GLU A 159 10.64 27.40 -30.47
N HIS A 160 10.57 26.41 -29.58
CA HIS A 160 9.93 26.49 -28.25
C HIS A 160 10.87 25.96 -27.15
N PRO A 161 12.01 26.63 -26.87
CA PRO A 161 13.01 26.13 -25.92
C PRO A 161 12.50 25.98 -24.48
N GLU A 162 11.44 26.70 -24.11
CA GLU A 162 10.74 26.59 -22.84
C GLU A 162 10.20 25.19 -22.57
N ILE A 163 9.92 24.37 -23.60
CA ILE A 163 9.46 22.99 -23.42
C ILE A 163 10.48 22.14 -22.64
N LEU A 164 11.77 22.50 -22.72
CA LEU A 164 12.85 21.83 -22.01
C LEU A 164 12.89 22.18 -20.51
N GLU A 165 12.11 23.16 -20.06
CA GLU A 165 11.94 23.49 -18.64
C GLU A 165 10.99 22.51 -17.92
N LEU A 166 10.24 21.70 -18.68
CA LEU A 166 9.46 20.58 -18.12
C LEU A 166 10.38 19.58 -17.40
N LEU A 167 9.78 18.74 -16.57
CA LEU A 167 10.53 17.72 -15.84
C LEU A 167 11.22 16.75 -16.83
N MET A 168 12.52 16.52 -16.64
CA MET A 168 13.31 15.58 -17.44
C MET A 168 13.03 14.14 -17.02
N VAL A 169 11.84 13.65 -17.38
CA VAL A 169 11.34 12.30 -17.16
C VAL A 169 10.92 11.68 -18.48
N VAL A 170 10.93 10.35 -18.54
CA VAL A 170 10.58 9.63 -19.76
C VAL A 170 9.11 9.25 -19.86
N TRP A 171 8.42 9.14 -18.72
CA TRP A 171 7.07 8.58 -18.63
C TRP A 171 5.95 9.55 -19.04
N ASN A 172 6.25 10.84 -19.23
CA ASN A 172 5.27 11.83 -19.69
C ASN A 172 5.33 12.07 -21.21
N LYS A 173 5.89 11.11 -21.95
CA LYS A 173 6.15 11.24 -23.38
C LYS A 173 5.87 9.92 -24.08
N VAL A 174 5.45 10.05 -25.34
CA VAL A 174 5.36 8.95 -26.30
C VAL A 174 6.39 9.20 -27.40
N TYR A 175 7.08 8.15 -27.82
CA TYR A 175 8.22 8.23 -28.75
C TYR A 175 7.95 7.38 -29.99
N ARG A 176 8.10 7.92 -31.19
CA ARG A 176 8.05 7.12 -32.42
C ARG A 176 9.20 6.09 -32.38
N ARG A 177 8.87 4.80 -32.48
CA ARG A 177 9.86 3.72 -32.34
C ARG A 177 10.97 3.83 -33.39
N GLU A 178 10.61 4.08 -34.64
CA GLU A 178 11.57 4.26 -35.74
C GLU A 178 12.56 5.41 -35.46
N PHE A 179 12.10 6.51 -34.88
CA PHE A 179 12.98 7.63 -34.48
C PHE A 179 13.95 7.19 -33.37
N VAL A 180 13.45 6.47 -32.36
CA VAL A 180 14.29 5.94 -31.28
C VAL A 180 15.37 4.99 -31.80
N GLU A 181 15.01 4.09 -32.73
CA GLU A 181 15.92 3.12 -33.34
C GLU A 181 16.95 3.80 -34.25
N ARG A 182 16.51 4.73 -35.11
CA ARG A 182 17.37 5.48 -36.03
C ARG A 182 18.44 6.27 -35.28
N GLU A 183 18.08 6.91 -34.18
CA GLU A 183 19.00 7.73 -33.39
C GLU A 183 19.83 6.93 -32.38
N GLY A 184 19.48 5.65 -32.15
CA GLY A 184 20.21 4.74 -31.26
C GLY A 184 20.11 5.12 -29.78
N PHE A 185 18.98 5.70 -29.33
CA PHE A 185 18.83 6.10 -27.93
C PHE A 185 18.80 4.89 -26.99
N THR A 186 19.55 4.97 -25.89
CA THR A 186 19.60 3.93 -24.86
C THR A 186 19.75 4.54 -23.48
N PHE A 187 19.22 3.86 -22.45
CA PHE A 187 19.36 4.28 -21.06
C PHE A 187 20.72 3.84 -20.47
N PRO A 188 21.55 4.75 -19.93
CA PRO A 188 22.76 4.37 -19.22
C PRO A 188 22.46 3.85 -17.80
N PRO A 189 23.43 3.20 -17.13
CA PRO A 189 23.29 2.84 -15.72
C PRO A 189 23.31 4.07 -14.80
N GLY A 190 22.85 3.85 -13.57
CA GLY A 190 22.95 4.81 -12.47
C GLY A 190 21.67 5.64 -12.29
N TYR A 191 21.65 6.49 -11.27
CA TYR A 191 20.55 7.41 -11.04
C TYR A 191 20.49 8.50 -12.12
N TYR A 192 19.28 9.04 -12.33
CA TYR A 192 19.01 10.13 -13.26
C TYR A 192 19.22 9.76 -14.74
N GLU A 193 19.07 8.49 -15.07
CA GLU A 193 19.15 7.92 -16.42
C GLU A 193 18.18 8.58 -17.42
N ASP A 194 17.10 9.22 -16.93
CA ASP A 194 16.18 9.97 -17.76
C ASP A 194 16.83 11.22 -18.37
N THR A 195 17.87 11.78 -17.73
CA THR A 195 18.59 12.96 -18.22
C THR A 195 19.31 12.71 -19.55
N PRO A 196 20.17 11.68 -19.68
CA PRO A 196 20.83 11.30 -20.93
C PRO A 196 19.92 10.55 -21.91
N TRP A 197 18.64 10.36 -21.58
CA TRP A 197 17.61 9.98 -22.54
C TRP A 197 16.88 11.21 -23.08
N THR A 198 16.26 11.98 -22.18
CA THR A 198 15.29 13.02 -22.51
C THR A 198 15.95 14.20 -23.22
N PHE A 199 17.16 14.62 -22.81
CA PHE A 199 17.86 15.69 -23.54
C PHE A 199 18.20 15.25 -24.97
N PRO A 200 18.97 14.16 -25.20
CA PRO A 200 19.23 13.68 -26.56
C PRO A 200 17.98 13.54 -27.44
N VAL A 201 16.90 12.96 -26.90
CA VAL A 201 15.63 12.81 -27.60
C VAL A 201 15.03 14.16 -27.98
N MET A 202 14.82 15.06 -27.02
CA MET A 202 14.15 16.35 -27.27
C MET A 202 14.99 17.27 -28.16
N LEU A 203 16.31 17.19 -28.06
CA LEU A 203 17.22 18.02 -28.87
C LEU A 203 17.35 17.52 -30.31
N SER A 204 17.11 16.23 -30.56
CA SER A 204 17.21 15.61 -31.90
C SER A 204 15.85 15.46 -32.60
N ALA A 205 14.74 15.62 -31.89
CA ALA A 205 13.40 15.50 -32.46
C ALA A 205 13.11 16.67 -33.42
N ASP A 206 12.64 16.31 -34.61
CA ASP A 206 12.27 17.27 -35.65
C ASP A 206 10.80 17.68 -35.51
N ARG A 207 9.97 16.78 -34.98
CA ARG A 207 8.52 16.98 -34.81
C ARG A 207 8.10 16.63 -33.39
N ILE A 208 8.01 17.64 -32.54
CA ILE A 208 7.48 17.54 -31.19
C ILE A 208 6.03 18.02 -31.20
N ALA A 209 5.13 17.25 -30.61
CA ALA A 209 3.75 17.65 -30.35
C ALA A 209 3.51 17.69 -28.83
N THR A 210 2.53 18.49 -28.41
CA THR A 210 2.08 18.56 -27.01
C THR A 210 0.61 18.15 -26.87
N LEU A 211 0.28 17.66 -25.68
CA LEU A 211 -1.09 17.35 -25.26
C LEU A 211 -1.31 17.91 -23.86
N ASP A 212 -2.10 18.99 -23.74
CA ASP A 212 -2.46 19.56 -22.44
C ASP A 212 -3.57 18.77 -21.73
N ARG A 213 -3.27 17.51 -21.41
CA ARG A 213 -4.15 16.60 -20.69
C ARG A 213 -3.34 15.78 -19.70
N ILE A 214 -3.86 15.65 -18.49
CA ILE A 214 -3.29 14.75 -17.47
C ILE A 214 -3.52 13.32 -17.93
N CYS A 215 -2.49 12.70 -18.49
CA CYS A 215 -2.53 11.30 -18.96
C CYS A 215 -1.89 10.33 -17.96
N LEU A 216 -1.15 10.84 -16.97
CA LEU A 216 -0.45 10.02 -15.97
C LEU A 216 -0.57 10.59 -14.55
N ASN A 217 -0.78 9.70 -13.59
CA ASN A 217 -0.70 9.96 -12.16
C ASN A 217 0.68 9.54 -11.65
N TYR A 218 1.53 10.53 -11.35
CA TYR A 218 2.87 10.33 -10.83
C TYR A 218 2.83 10.19 -9.30
N ARG A 219 2.91 8.96 -8.82
CA ARG A 219 2.75 8.58 -7.41
C ARG A 219 3.91 9.09 -6.57
N GLN A 220 3.59 9.99 -5.67
CA GLN A 220 4.49 10.47 -4.64
C GLN A 220 4.46 9.49 -3.48
N ARG A 221 5.31 8.47 -3.59
CA ARG A 221 5.53 7.50 -2.53
C ARG A 221 6.14 8.16 -1.30
N ARG A 222 5.68 7.70 -0.13
CA ARG A 222 6.30 8.08 1.14
C ARG A 222 7.69 7.45 1.32
N GLN A 223 7.89 6.27 0.72
CA GLN A 223 9.09 5.43 0.87
C GLN A 223 9.36 4.67 -0.43
N GLY A 224 10.61 4.25 -0.60
CA GLY A 224 11.03 3.47 -1.78
C GLY A 224 11.24 4.31 -3.05
N ASN A 225 11.03 5.63 -3.00
CA ASN A 225 11.47 6.52 -4.07
C ASN A 225 13.00 6.63 -4.01
N ILE A 226 13.66 6.03 -5.00
CA ILE A 226 15.11 5.92 -5.09
C ILE A 226 15.80 7.29 -5.03
N LEU A 227 15.15 8.32 -5.59
CA LEU A 227 15.69 9.65 -5.62
C LEU A 227 15.51 10.36 -4.27
N SER A 228 14.50 10.07 -3.46
CA SER A 228 14.32 10.70 -2.13
C SER A 228 15.09 10.02 -0.99
N THR A 229 16.11 9.22 -1.33
CA THR A 229 16.91 8.47 -0.36
C THR A 229 18.28 9.13 -0.19
N THR A 230 18.76 9.22 1.05
CA THR A 230 20.10 9.74 1.32
C THR A 230 21.15 8.73 0.83
N SER A 231 21.86 9.05 -0.25
CA SER A 231 22.76 8.10 -0.90
C SER A 231 23.88 8.77 -1.70
N ARG A 232 25.03 8.09 -1.82
CA ARG A 232 26.10 8.47 -2.75
C ARG A 232 25.74 8.24 -4.21
N LYS A 233 24.71 7.45 -4.53
CA LYS A 233 24.22 7.24 -5.90
C LYS A 233 23.82 8.55 -6.60
N HIS A 234 23.50 9.59 -5.84
CA HIS A 234 23.25 10.91 -6.40
C HIS A 234 24.45 11.52 -7.16
N PHE A 235 25.67 11.04 -6.93
CA PHE A 235 26.86 11.46 -7.68
C PHE A 235 26.77 11.11 -9.17
N ASP A 236 26.00 10.08 -9.53
CA ASP A 236 25.83 9.61 -10.91
C ASP A 236 25.35 10.74 -11.85
N ILE A 237 24.68 11.78 -11.32
CA ILE A 237 24.24 12.93 -12.11
C ILE A 237 25.39 13.62 -12.87
N HIS A 238 26.61 13.60 -12.33
CA HIS A 238 27.77 14.17 -13.01
C HIS A 238 28.07 13.39 -14.29
N ASP A 239 28.12 12.06 -14.19
CA ASP A 239 28.35 11.17 -15.33
C ASP A 239 27.19 11.26 -16.34
N GLN A 240 25.96 11.43 -15.86
CA GLN A 240 24.80 11.65 -16.73
C GLN A 240 24.95 12.91 -17.58
N TYR A 241 25.37 14.03 -16.99
CA TYR A 241 25.61 15.24 -17.77
C TYR A 241 26.84 15.14 -18.66
N GLU A 242 27.90 14.43 -18.26
CA GLU A 242 29.02 14.15 -19.15
C GLU A 242 28.57 13.40 -20.41
N ARG A 243 27.68 12.41 -20.26
CA ARG A 243 27.07 11.70 -21.40
C ARG A 243 26.25 12.63 -22.29
N VAL A 244 25.45 13.54 -21.70
CA VAL A 244 24.68 14.53 -22.48
C VAL A 244 25.60 15.47 -23.25
N PHE A 245 26.67 15.99 -22.63
CA PHE A 245 27.63 16.84 -23.34
C PHE A 245 28.36 16.08 -24.43
N ALA A 246 28.79 14.83 -24.19
CA ALA A 246 29.42 14.00 -25.20
C ALA A 246 28.49 13.76 -26.40
N PHE A 247 27.20 13.51 -26.15
CA PHE A 247 26.19 13.38 -27.21
C PHE A 247 26.09 14.66 -28.06
N VAL A 248 25.94 15.82 -27.41
CA VAL A 248 25.87 17.10 -28.13
C VAL A 248 27.17 17.44 -28.87
N ASP A 249 28.33 17.11 -28.29
CA ASP A 249 29.63 17.37 -28.90
C ASP A 249 29.91 16.48 -30.12
N SER A 250 29.26 15.31 -30.20
CA SER A 250 29.32 14.45 -31.38
C SER A 250 28.44 14.93 -32.55
N ARG A 251 27.62 15.98 -32.35
CA ARG A 251 26.58 16.43 -33.29
C ARG A 251 26.63 17.96 -33.48
N PRO A 252 27.34 18.46 -34.50
CA PRO A 252 27.54 19.90 -34.72
C PRO A 252 26.25 20.73 -34.77
N GLU A 253 25.16 20.17 -35.29
CA GLU A 253 23.85 20.80 -35.37
C GLU A 253 23.23 21.11 -34.00
N LEU A 254 23.63 20.38 -32.96
CA LEU A 254 23.15 20.55 -31.58
C LEU A 254 24.02 21.51 -30.75
N ALA A 255 25.15 22.01 -31.28
CA ALA A 255 26.09 22.85 -30.54
C ALA A 255 25.44 24.09 -29.89
N ARG A 256 24.35 24.60 -30.48
CA ARG A 256 23.54 25.71 -29.95
C ARG A 256 23.01 25.47 -28.53
N TRP A 257 22.82 24.20 -28.14
CA TRP A 257 22.23 23.83 -26.85
C TRP A 257 23.23 23.82 -25.70
N ARG A 258 24.54 23.95 -25.98
CA ARG A 258 25.58 23.92 -24.94
C ARG A 258 25.37 24.94 -23.81
N PRO A 259 25.06 26.23 -24.07
CA PRO A 259 24.81 27.19 -23.00
C PRO A 259 23.60 26.82 -22.14
N TYR A 260 22.54 26.32 -22.75
CA TYR A 260 21.33 25.87 -22.05
C TYR A 260 21.64 24.67 -21.13
N LEU A 261 22.30 23.64 -21.65
CA LEU A 261 22.68 22.45 -20.89
C LEU A 261 23.66 22.78 -19.76
N HIS A 262 24.59 23.71 -19.99
CA HIS A 262 25.52 24.19 -18.96
C HIS A 262 24.78 24.83 -17.79
N ARG A 263 23.81 25.71 -18.06
CA ARG A 263 22.94 26.30 -17.03
C ARG A 263 22.15 25.20 -16.30
N LYS A 264 21.46 24.33 -17.03
CA LYS A 264 20.60 23.27 -16.46
C LYS A 264 21.36 22.30 -15.58
N MET A 265 22.56 21.90 -15.99
CA MET A 265 23.46 21.06 -15.20
C MET A 265 23.84 21.72 -13.87
N GLY A 266 24.15 23.02 -13.88
CA GLY A 266 24.41 23.78 -12.66
C GLY A 266 23.20 23.84 -11.72
N GLU A 267 22.02 24.14 -12.26
CA GLU A 267 20.75 24.21 -11.52
C GLU A 267 20.43 22.85 -10.87
N HIS A 268 20.42 21.78 -11.65
CA HIS A 268 20.04 20.44 -11.19
C HIS A 268 20.99 19.91 -10.09
N CYS A 269 22.30 20.03 -10.28
CA CYS A 269 23.27 19.61 -9.27
C CYS A 269 23.15 20.43 -7.98
N LEU A 270 22.93 21.75 -8.08
CA LEU A 270 22.71 22.58 -6.89
C LEU A 270 21.40 22.24 -6.17
N ASP A 271 20.35 21.86 -6.89
CA ASP A 271 19.07 21.40 -6.31
C ASP A 271 19.21 20.09 -5.54
N ILE A 272 19.99 19.13 -6.07
CA ILE A 272 20.34 17.89 -5.37
C ILE A 272 21.06 18.22 -4.06
N LEU A 273 22.07 19.08 -4.12
CA LEU A 273 22.81 19.55 -2.95
C LEU A 273 21.93 20.32 -1.97
N ALA A 274 20.94 21.07 -2.47
CA ALA A 274 19.99 21.90 -1.73
C ALA A 274 18.96 21.09 -0.92
N LYS A 275 18.76 19.82 -1.23
CA LYS A 275 17.85 18.95 -0.48
C LYS A 275 18.55 18.30 0.72
N PRO A 276 17.91 18.23 1.90
CA PRO A 276 18.53 17.66 3.10
C PRO A 276 18.71 16.14 3.00
N ASP A 277 17.80 15.48 2.30
CA ASP A 277 17.52 14.04 2.23
C ASP A 277 18.17 13.30 1.04
N ARG A 278 19.00 13.98 0.23
CA ARG A 278 19.63 13.39 -0.97
C ARG A 278 21.05 12.90 -0.70
N LEU A 279 21.88 13.73 -0.08
CA LEU A 279 23.31 13.42 0.12
C LEU A 279 23.63 13.28 1.61
N PRO A 280 24.44 12.28 2.02
CA PRO A 280 25.02 12.23 3.36
C PRO A 280 25.74 13.55 3.68
N ALA A 281 25.65 14.02 4.92
CA ALA A 281 26.21 15.32 5.31
C ALA A 281 27.72 15.41 5.07
N SER A 282 28.45 14.30 5.26
CA SER A 282 29.88 14.15 4.98
C SER A 282 30.24 14.36 3.50
N ASP A 283 29.35 13.96 2.60
CA ASP A 283 29.65 13.88 1.17
C ASP A 283 29.31 15.16 0.41
N LYS A 284 28.58 16.10 1.03
CA LYS A 284 28.12 17.34 0.38
C LYS A 284 29.28 18.24 -0.10
N GLY A 285 30.41 18.24 0.61
CA GLY A 285 31.59 19.00 0.22
C GLY A 285 32.24 18.43 -1.05
N GLU A 286 32.40 17.12 -1.11
CA GLU A 286 32.93 16.40 -2.29
C GLU A 286 31.99 16.58 -3.48
N PHE A 287 30.69 16.39 -3.28
CA PHE A 287 29.68 16.56 -4.33
C PHE A 287 29.77 17.96 -4.95
N PHE A 288 29.79 19.01 -4.12
CA PHE A 288 29.96 20.39 -4.60
C PHE A 288 31.25 20.57 -5.40
N ALA A 289 32.37 19.99 -4.94
CA ALA A 289 33.65 20.12 -5.63
C ALA A 289 33.61 19.48 -7.04
N ARG A 290 33.00 18.29 -7.17
CA ARG A 290 32.78 17.64 -8.47
C ARG A 290 31.83 18.45 -9.36
N THR A 291 30.73 18.96 -8.82
CA THR A 291 29.81 19.84 -9.56
C THR A 291 30.53 21.07 -10.08
N ALA A 292 31.33 21.73 -9.24
CA ALA A 292 32.08 22.92 -9.60
C ALA A 292 33.16 22.64 -10.67
N ALA A 293 33.82 21.48 -10.60
CA ALA A 293 34.78 21.05 -11.61
C ALA A 293 34.10 20.80 -12.97
N LEU A 294 32.99 20.05 -12.98
CA LEU A 294 32.19 19.79 -14.17
C LEU A 294 31.64 21.10 -14.77
N PHE A 295 31.14 21.99 -13.92
CA PHE A 295 30.63 23.31 -14.32
C PHE A 295 31.72 24.19 -14.96
N ARG A 296 32.96 24.13 -14.47
CA ARG A 296 34.09 24.85 -15.09
C ARG A 296 34.51 24.21 -16.43
N LYS A 297 34.56 22.88 -16.49
CA LYS A 297 34.93 22.11 -17.69
C LYS A 297 34.05 22.46 -18.90
N HIS A 298 32.73 22.55 -18.70
CA HIS A 298 31.76 22.82 -19.78
C HIS A 298 31.35 24.28 -19.90
N ARG A 299 32.08 25.22 -19.27
CA ARG A 299 31.71 26.64 -19.28
C ARG A 299 31.69 27.19 -20.70
N ASN A 300 30.54 27.73 -21.09
CA ASN A 300 30.33 28.34 -22.39
C ASN A 300 29.64 29.71 -22.25
N GLY A 301 30.40 30.73 -21.84
CA GLY A 301 29.93 32.11 -21.74
C GLY A 301 29.73 32.67 -20.31
N PRO A 302 28.93 33.75 -20.17
CA PRO A 302 28.63 34.39 -18.89
C PRO A 302 27.86 33.46 -17.95
N VAL A 303 28.18 33.52 -16.65
CA VAL A 303 27.55 32.66 -15.63
C VAL A 303 26.41 33.41 -14.94
N PRO A 304 25.17 32.86 -14.94
CA PRO A 304 24.03 33.44 -14.26
C PRO A 304 24.30 33.68 -12.76
N PRO A 305 23.79 34.78 -12.15
CA PRO A 305 24.08 35.16 -10.76
C PRO A 305 23.87 34.06 -9.71
N GLU A 306 22.86 33.23 -9.90
CA GLU A 306 22.48 32.10 -9.06
C GLU A 306 23.52 30.96 -9.11
N LEU A 307 24.15 30.73 -10.27
CA LEU A 307 25.15 29.69 -10.48
C LEU A 307 26.58 30.14 -10.17
N ARG A 308 26.83 31.45 -9.99
CA ARG A 308 28.17 31.99 -9.62
C ARG A 308 28.74 31.37 -8.35
N VAL A 309 27.91 30.76 -7.50
CA VAL A 309 28.37 30.03 -6.33
C VAL A 309 29.31 28.87 -6.69
N LEU A 310 29.12 28.22 -7.86
CA LEU A 310 29.97 27.14 -8.38
C LEU A 310 31.35 27.63 -8.85
N LEU A 311 31.54 28.94 -9.00
CA LEU A 311 32.85 29.55 -9.25
C LEU A 311 33.65 29.79 -7.95
N GLY A 312 33.01 29.66 -6.79
CA GLY A 312 33.63 29.78 -5.47
C GLY A 312 33.89 28.44 -4.80
N GLY A 313 34.07 28.46 -3.48
CA GLY A 313 34.25 27.27 -2.65
C GLY A 313 32.99 26.84 -1.89
N TYR A 314 32.95 25.58 -1.46
CA TYR A 314 31.83 25.00 -0.71
C TYR A 314 31.50 25.78 0.58
N ALA A 315 32.50 26.32 1.26
CA ALA A 315 32.29 27.17 2.44
C ALA A 315 31.39 28.38 2.14
N ARG A 316 31.61 29.05 0.99
CA ARG A 316 30.80 30.19 0.54
C ARG A 316 29.37 29.77 0.19
N TYR A 317 29.20 28.62 -0.45
CA TYR A 317 27.88 28.01 -0.68
C TYR A 317 27.13 27.78 0.64
N ARG A 318 27.79 27.16 1.62
CA ARG A 318 27.22 26.87 2.94
C ARG A 318 26.79 28.14 3.66
N THR A 319 27.64 29.17 3.71
CA THR A 319 27.34 30.46 4.35
C THR A 319 26.13 31.14 3.69
N ARG A 320 26.09 31.20 2.35
CA ARG A 320 24.96 31.79 1.61
C ARG A 320 23.64 31.06 1.93
N ARG A 321 23.68 29.74 2.04
CA ARG A 321 22.50 28.92 2.35
C ARG A 321 22.07 29.01 3.82
N GLN A 322 23.01 29.12 4.75
CA GLN A 322 22.71 29.40 6.16
C GLN A 322 22.05 30.76 6.34
N ALA A 323 22.54 31.80 5.65
CA ALA A 323 21.93 33.12 5.63
C ALA A 323 20.49 33.10 5.07
N ALA A 324 20.26 32.38 3.96
CA ALA A 324 18.93 32.20 3.38
C ALA A 324 17.95 31.44 4.31
N ARG A 325 18.45 30.44 5.05
CA ARG A 325 17.66 29.68 6.04
C ARG A 325 17.32 30.50 7.28
N ALA A 326 18.26 31.30 7.80
CA ALA A 326 18.03 32.16 8.95
C ALA A 326 16.92 33.20 8.66
N GLY A 327 16.87 33.74 7.43
CA GLY A 327 15.78 34.62 6.98
C GLY A 327 14.40 33.92 6.98
N GLY A 328 14.34 32.65 6.54
CA GLY A 328 13.09 31.87 6.54
C GLY A 328 12.64 31.37 7.92
N GLU A 329 13.58 31.07 8.83
CA GLU A 329 13.28 30.66 10.20
C GLU A 329 12.71 31.80 11.05
N LEU A 330 13.18 33.04 10.83
CA LEU A 330 12.64 34.23 11.48
C LEU A 330 11.16 34.46 11.10
N VAL A 331 10.79 34.22 9.84
CA VAL A 331 9.40 34.28 9.36
C VAL A 331 8.54 33.15 9.96
N ARG A 332 9.08 31.93 10.04
CA ARG A 332 8.34 30.75 10.56
C ARG A 332 8.17 30.78 12.08
N ARG A 333 9.14 31.31 12.81
CA ARG A 333 9.06 31.54 14.27
C ARG A 333 8.01 32.62 14.63
N GLY A 334 7.75 33.57 13.73
CA GLY A 334 6.68 34.55 13.86
C GLY A 334 5.27 33.96 13.84
N GLN A 335 5.07 32.79 13.20
CA GLN A 335 3.75 32.16 13.07
C GLN A 335 3.45 31.06 14.13
N GLN A 336 4.46 30.53 14.83
CA GLN A 336 4.28 29.43 15.79
C GLN A 336 4.26 29.85 17.27
N ALA A 337 4.29 31.14 17.57
CA ALA A 337 4.24 31.65 18.93
C ALA A 337 2.79 31.90 19.41
N ARG A 338 1.93 30.87 19.47
CA ARG A 338 0.62 30.94 20.18
C ARG A 338 -0.01 29.56 20.47
N SER A 339 0.69 28.68 21.17
CA SER A 339 0.07 27.62 22.00
C SER A 339 1.11 26.88 22.85
N ALA A 340 1.62 27.47 23.94
CA ALA A 340 2.56 26.76 24.81
C ALA A 340 2.56 27.28 26.25
N ALA A 341 1.47 27.05 26.99
CA ALA A 341 1.46 27.20 28.44
C ALA A 341 1.15 25.88 29.19
N VAL A 342 0.36 24.97 28.60
CA VAL A 342 -0.01 23.70 29.26
C VAL A 342 0.95 22.53 28.96
N THR A 343 1.71 22.61 27.86
CA THR A 343 2.64 21.56 27.39
C THR A 343 3.99 21.55 28.12
N ARG A 344 4.36 22.65 28.79
CA ARG A 344 5.70 22.86 29.37
C ARG A 344 5.93 22.06 30.66
N ILE A 345 4.91 21.98 31.51
CA ILE A 345 4.95 21.22 32.78
C ILE A 345 4.90 19.70 32.51
N LYS A 346 4.10 19.27 31.52
CA LYS A 346 3.97 17.85 31.13
C LYS A 346 5.24 17.27 30.47
N ARG A 347 6.07 18.09 29.82
CA ARG A 347 7.34 17.66 29.20
C ARG A 347 8.48 17.45 30.21
N GLY A 348 8.54 18.22 31.30
CA GLY A 348 9.66 18.16 32.25
C GLY A 348 9.80 16.82 32.99
N TRP A 349 8.67 16.19 33.36
CA TRP A 349 8.67 14.91 34.09
C TRP A 349 8.81 13.68 33.17
N SER A 350 8.21 13.72 31.97
CA SER A 350 8.41 12.69 30.93
C SER A 350 9.88 12.67 30.46
N ALA A 351 10.48 13.86 30.27
CA ALA A 351 11.88 13.99 29.89
C ALA A 351 12.84 13.34 30.91
N ALA A 352 12.58 13.46 32.21
CA ALA A 352 13.42 12.85 33.25
C ALA A 352 13.42 11.31 33.21
N HIS A 353 12.31 10.69 32.80
CA HIS A 353 12.23 9.23 32.60
C HIS A 353 12.71 8.79 31.21
N GLU A 354 12.53 9.61 30.17
CA GLU A 354 13.09 9.40 28.84
C GLU A 354 14.63 9.44 28.82
N LEU A 355 15.25 10.15 29.77
CA LEU A 355 16.70 10.13 30.00
C LEU A 355 17.21 8.81 30.59
N ARG A 356 16.34 7.96 31.14
CA ARG A 356 16.74 6.63 31.64
C ARG A 356 16.82 5.63 30.47
N PRO A 357 17.68 4.61 30.56
CA PRO A 357 17.73 3.56 29.54
C PRO A 357 16.39 2.81 29.46
N LEU A 358 16.13 2.28 28.27
CA LEU A 358 15.06 1.30 28.08
C LEU A 358 15.30 0.08 28.98
N ASP A 359 14.21 -0.53 29.41
CA ASP A 359 14.19 -1.73 30.24
C ASP A 359 13.99 -2.94 29.32
N PRO A 360 15.02 -3.75 29.05
CA PRO A 360 14.91 -4.89 28.12
C PRO A 360 13.95 -5.97 28.62
N GLY A 361 13.67 -5.99 29.93
CA GLY A 361 12.72 -6.92 30.55
C GLY A 361 11.29 -6.37 30.63
N LEU A 362 10.92 -5.36 29.82
CA LEU A 362 9.60 -4.72 29.91
C LEU A 362 8.88 -4.66 28.54
N ALA A 363 7.68 -5.23 28.51
CA ALA A 363 6.78 -5.21 27.36
C ALA A 363 5.43 -4.57 27.74
N VAL A 364 4.89 -3.75 26.83
CA VAL A 364 3.61 -3.05 26.99
C VAL A 364 2.63 -3.54 25.95
N TYR A 365 1.45 -3.95 26.41
CA TYR A 365 0.41 -4.55 25.58
C TYR A 365 -0.84 -3.67 25.54
N SER A 366 -1.53 -3.67 24.41
CA SER A 366 -2.84 -3.05 24.24
C SER A 366 -3.61 -3.78 23.14
N ALA A 367 -4.93 -3.89 23.29
CA ALA A 367 -5.79 -4.44 22.24
C ALA A 367 -7.09 -3.63 22.12
N PHE A 368 -7.59 -3.50 20.89
CA PHE A 368 -8.88 -2.91 20.51
C PHE A 368 -9.16 -1.56 21.20
N SER A 369 -8.17 -0.67 21.18
CA SER A 369 -8.23 0.63 21.88
C SER A 369 -8.37 0.49 23.40
N HIS A 370 -7.48 -0.32 23.99
CA HIS A 370 -7.33 -0.53 25.44
C HIS A 370 -8.51 -1.26 26.10
N ARG A 371 -9.17 -2.18 25.39
CA ARG A 371 -10.35 -2.94 25.88
C ARG A 371 -10.01 -4.16 26.74
N GLY A 372 -8.73 -4.52 26.88
CA GLY A 372 -8.29 -5.63 27.74
C GLY A 372 -7.39 -6.62 27.00
N VAL A 373 -7.24 -7.81 27.58
CA VAL A 373 -6.36 -8.89 27.09
C VAL A 373 -7.04 -9.67 25.97
N LEU A 374 -6.97 -9.15 24.74
CA LEU A 374 -7.78 -9.64 23.61
C LEU A 374 -6.95 -9.80 22.33
N GLY A 375 -7.43 -10.64 21.41
CA GLY A 375 -6.89 -10.84 20.06
C GLY A 375 -5.41 -11.24 20.04
N ASP A 376 -4.73 -10.87 18.96
CA ASP A 376 -3.32 -11.23 18.75
C ASP A 376 -2.38 -10.71 19.85
N PRO A 377 -2.50 -9.46 20.36
CA PRO A 377 -1.69 -9.02 21.51
C PRO A 377 -1.88 -9.89 22.76
N GLY A 378 -3.11 -10.38 22.99
CA GLY A 378 -3.42 -11.30 24.09
C GLY A 378 -2.75 -12.66 23.93
N ALA A 379 -2.74 -13.22 22.72
CA ALA A 379 -2.05 -14.46 22.42
C ALA A 379 -0.53 -14.33 22.57
N VAL A 380 0.07 -13.25 22.05
CA VAL A 380 1.51 -12.95 22.22
C VAL A 380 1.86 -12.80 23.70
N TYR A 381 1.04 -12.10 24.48
CA TYR A 381 1.25 -11.95 25.93
C TYR A 381 1.28 -13.30 26.66
N ARG A 382 0.34 -14.21 26.34
CA ARG A 382 0.31 -15.56 26.94
C ARG A 382 1.56 -16.36 26.58
N ALA A 383 1.94 -16.39 25.31
CA ALA A 383 3.18 -17.07 24.88
C ALA A 383 4.44 -16.46 25.52
N ALA A 384 4.49 -15.12 25.68
CA ALA A 384 5.61 -14.45 26.31
C ALA A 384 5.76 -14.81 27.80
N ARG A 385 4.65 -15.00 28.52
CA ARG A 385 4.71 -15.45 29.92
C ARG A 385 5.31 -16.84 30.09
N GLU A 386 5.15 -17.70 29.09
CA GLU A 386 5.69 -19.07 29.11
C GLU A 386 7.14 -19.12 28.62
N LEU A 387 7.42 -18.47 27.48
CA LEU A 387 8.71 -18.56 26.78
C LEU A 387 9.74 -17.52 27.24
N ALA A 388 9.28 -16.35 27.68
CA ALA A 388 10.11 -15.22 28.08
C ALA A 388 9.67 -14.63 29.44
N PRO A 389 9.60 -15.43 30.52
CA PRO A 389 9.07 -14.98 31.82
C PRO A 389 9.88 -13.83 32.46
N HIS A 390 11.13 -13.64 32.02
CA HIS A 390 11.98 -12.52 32.42
C HIS A 390 11.54 -11.18 31.80
N ILE A 391 10.68 -11.20 30.78
CA ILE A 391 10.07 -10.02 30.17
C ILE A 391 8.71 -9.79 30.81
N ARG A 392 8.67 -8.84 31.74
CA ARG A 392 7.47 -8.39 32.43
C ARG A 392 6.50 -7.72 31.45
N GLY A 393 5.27 -8.24 31.36
CA GLY A 393 4.21 -7.69 30.51
C GLY A 393 3.21 -6.84 31.28
N VAL A 394 2.99 -5.60 30.82
CA VAL A 394 2.04 -4.63 31.41
C VAL A 394 0.98 -4.23 30.39
N TRP A 395 -0.30 -4.32 30.77
CA TRP A 395 -1.41 -3.96 29.88
C TRP A 395 -1.86 -2.50 30.03
N VAL A 396 -2.09 -1.82 28.91
CA VAL A 396 -2.77 -0.52 28.89
C VAL A 396 -4.26 -0.75 28.68
N VAL A 397 -5.06 -0.42 29.70
CA VAL A 397 -6.49 -0.76 29.77
C VAL A 397 -7.30 0.46 30.18
N ARG A 398 -8.45 0.70 29.54
CA ARG A 398 -9.35 1.79 29.95
C ARG A 398 -9.86 1.55 31.36
N ALA A 399 -10.08 2.63 32.11
CA ALA A 399 -10.55 2.55 33.50
C ALA A 399 -11.85 1.74 33.66
N ASP A 400 -12.79 1.87 32.72
CA ASP A 400 -14.07 1.15 32.71
C ASP A 400 -13.94 -0.35 32.37
N GLN A 401 -12.77 -0.79 31.89
CA GLN A 401 -12.52 -2.18 31.50
C GLN A 401 -11.64 -2.92 32.52
N VAL A 402 -11.10 -2.23 33.52
CA VAL A 402 -10.19 -2.82 34.53
C VAL A 402 -10.86 -3.97 35.29
N ALA A 403 -12.14 -3.81 35.66
CA ALA A 403 -12.89 -4.82 36.39
C ALA A 403 -13.09 -6.14 35.61
N LEU A 404 -12.91 -6.13 34.28
CA LEU A 404 -13.08 -7.28 33.40
C LEU A 404 -11.77 -8.03 33.14
N LEU A 405 -10.65 -7.56 33.71
CA LEU A 405 -9.36 -8.20 33.49
C LEU A 405 -9.25 -9.55 34.24
N PRO A 406 -8.57 -10.55 33.65
CA PRO A 406 -8.23 -11.77 34.37
C PRO A 406 -7.42 -11.46 35.65
N PRO A 407 -7.63 -12.23 36.74
CA PRO A 407 -6.86 -12.06 37.96
C PRO A 407 -5.35 -12.12 37.72
N GLY A 408 -4.60 -11.21 38.37
CA GLY A 408 -3.13 -11.16 38.29
C GLY A 408 -2.57 -10.50 37.03
N VAL A 409 -3.40 -9.93 36.15
CA VAL A 409 -2.92 -9.14 35.00
C VAL A 409 -2.48 -7.75 35.48
N GLU A 410 -1.17 -7.50 35.41
CA GLU A 410 -0.62 -6.17 35.64
C GLU A 410 -1.09 -5.20 34.56
N HIS A 411 -1.58 -4.03 34.98
CA HIS A 411 -2.13 -3.03 34.06
C HIS A 411 -1.89 -1.60 34.54
N VAL A 412 -2.04 -0.67 33.59
CA VAL A 412 -2.02 0.78 33.78
C VAL A 412 -3.16 1.40 32.97
N THR A 413 -3.68 2.53 33.43
CA THR A 413 -4.71 3.29 32.68
C THR A 413 -4.08 4.38 31.81
N PRO A 414 -4.60 4.64 30.60
CA PRO A 414 -4.13 5.72 29.74
C PRO A 414 -3.99 7.04 30.50
N ASP A 415 -2.94 7.79 30.17
CA ASP A 415 -2.60 9.10 30.74
C ASP A 415 -2.24 9.18 32.23
N SER A 416 -2.31 8.07 32.99
CA SER A 416 -1.82 7.97 34.37
C SER A 416 -0.30 8.15 34.47
N LEU A 417 0.20 8.47 35.67
CA LEU A 417 1.64 8.59 35.91
C LEU A 417 2.37 7.26 35.70
N ASP A 418 1.77 6.14 36.10
CA ASP A 418 2.34 4.81 35.89
C ASP A 418 2.35 4.43 34.42
N TYR A 419 1.30 4.76 33.64
CA TYR A 419 1.32 4.60 32.18
C TYR A 419 2.50 5.32 31.55
N ARG A 420 2.76 6.58 31.94
CA ARG A 420 3.91 7.34 31.43
C ARG A 420 5.24 6.73 31.86
N ARG A 421 5.36 6.28 33.11
CA ARG A 421 6.58 5.63 33.63
C ARG A 421 6.90 4.35 32.87
N VAL A 422 5.89 3.49 32.68
CA VAL A 422 6.04 2.21 31.98
C VAL A 422 6.35 2.44 30.51
N THR A 423 5.59 3.29 29.81
CA THR A 423 5.80 3.56 28.39
C THR A 423 7.09 4.34 28.09
N ALA A 424 7.62 5.13 29.03
CA ALA A 424 8.91 5.79 28.82
C ALA A 424 10.12 4.84 28.89
N ARG A 425 9.96 3.67 29.51
CA ARG A 425 11.04 2.68 29.73
C ARG A 425 10.86 1.38 28.95
N ALA A 426 9.66 1.01 28.54
CA ALA A 426 9.42 -0.27 27.88
C ALA A 426 10.24 -0.44 26.61
N THR A 427 10.76 -1.65 26.40
CA THR A 427 11.45 -2.01 25.16
C THR A 427 10.45 -2.50 24.11
N TYR A 428 9.49 -3.34 24.51
CA TYR A 428 8.53 -3.93 23.55
C TYR A 428 7.15 -3.30 23.67
N PHE A 429 6.50 -3.02 22.53
CA PHE A 429 5.14 -2.49 22.46
C PHE A 429 4.30 -3.32 21.51
N VAL A 430 3.30 -4.05 22.01
CA VAL A 430 2.45 -4.93 21.21
C VAL A 430 1.03 -4.36 21.14
N ASN A 431 0.53 -4.09 19.93
CA ASN A 431 -0.80 -3.50 19.73
C ASN A 431 -1.45 -3.94 18.42
N ASN A 432 -2.78 -4.04 18.36
CA ASN A 432 -3.56 -4.30 17.15
C ASN A 432 -4.31 -3.07 16.60
N VAL A 433 -4.18 -1.93 17.28
CA VAL A 433 -4.56 -0.59 16.77
C VAL A 433 -3.29 0.29 16.78
N ASN A 434 -3.44 1.59 16.61
CA ASN A 434 -2.34 2.53 16.81
C ASN A 434 -2.27 3.01 18.26
N TRP A 435 -1.05 3.19 18.76
CA TRP A 435 -0.80 3.94 20.00
C TRP A 435 -1.25 5.40 19.85
N PRO A 436 -1.66 6.08 20.94
CA PRO A 436 -2.03 7.49 20.88
C PRO A 436 -0.84 8.35 20.41
N GLY A 437 -1.13 9.51 19.82
CA GLY A 437 -0.10 10.44 19.32
C GLY A 437 0.79 11.04 20.42
N SER A 438 0.39 10.93 21.68
CA SER A 438 1.16 11.34 22.85
C SER A 438 2.35 10.41 23.14
N LEU A 439 2.33 9.16 22.68
CA LEU A 439 3.44 8.23 22.86
C LEU A 439 4.58 8.58 21.87
N VAL A 440 5.74 8.94 22.41
CA VAL A 440 6.96 9.18 21.63
C VAL A 440 7.70 7.85 21.47
N LYS A 441 7.99 7.45 20.23
CA LYS A 441 8.84 6.26 19.97
C LYS A 441 10.27 6.58 20.36
N ARG A 442 10.90 5.66 21.10
CA ARG A 442 12.29 5.77 21.51
C ARG A 442 13.19 4.98 20.56
N GLU A 443 14.40 5.48 20.36
CA GLU A 443 15.43 4.69 19.69
C GLU A 443 15.73 3.43 20.52
N GLY A 444 15.74 2.27 19.85
CA GLY A 444 15.92 0.96 20.48
C GLY A 444 14.63 0.28 20.97
N SER A 445 13.48 0.97 21.05
CA SER A 445 12.21 0.31 21.39
C SER A 445 11.60 -0.36 20.17
N VAL A 446 11.05 -1.56 20.35
CA VAL A 446 10.45 -2.41 19.33
C VAL A 446 8.93 -2.35 19.39
N HIS A 447 8.30 -1.79 18.36
CA HIS A 447 6.85 -1.71 18.22
C HIS A 447 6.35 -2.79 17.25
N ILE A 448 5.54 -3.70 17.78
CA ILE A 448 4.94 -4.84 17.09
C ILE A 448 3.47 -4.52 16.85
N HIS A 449 3.11 -4.33 15.58
CA HIS A 449 1.73 -4.15 15.17
C HIS A 449 1.15 -5.47 14.66
N THR A 450 0.03 -5.88 15.23
CA THR A 450 -0.57 -7.20 15.01
C THR A 450 -1.79 -7.17 14.08
N HIS A 451 -2.32 -5.98 13.77
CA HIS A 451 -3.57 -5.79 13.01
C HIS A 451 -4.79 -6.54 13.62
N GLN A 452 -5.94 -6.47 12.96
CA GLN A 452 -7.21 -7.03 13.45
C GLN A 452 -7.75 -8.16 12.55
N GLY A 453 -6.83 -8.89 11.90
CA GLY A 453 -7.14 -9.98 10.96
C GLY A 453 -6.92 -9.61 9.50
N THR A 454 -7.14 -10.60 8.63
CA THR A 454 -6.94 -10.48 7.18
C THR A 454 -7.88 -9.44 6.56
N PRO A 455 -7.36 -8.50 5.75
CA PRO A 455 -8.17 -7.42 5.20
C PRO A 455 -8.97 -7.86 3.96
N LEU A 456 -10.30 -7.91 4.08
CA LEU A 456 -11.19 -7.93 2.90
C LEU A 456 -11.43 -6.52 2.36
N LYS A 457 -11.73 -5.58 3.27
CA LYS A 457 -12.12 -4.20 2.97
C LYS A 457 -10.94 -3.25 2.96
N TYR A 458 -11.04 -2.14 2.21
CA TYR A 458 -9.98 -1.12 2.16
C TYR A 458 -9.60 -0.59 3.55
N MET A 459 -8.30 -0.36 3.74
CA MET A 459 -7.67 0.06 5.00
C MET A 459 -6.70 1.21 4.75
N GLY A 460 -6.38 1.96 5.80
CA GLY A 460 -5.32 2.98 5.75
C GLY A 460 -5.47 3.97 4.58
N ALA A 461 -4.44 4.07 3.75
CA ALA A 461 -4.39 4.94 2.58
C ALA A 461 -5.42 4.58 1.49
N ASP A 462 -5.85 3.33 1.38
CA ASP A 462 -6.83 2.92 0.37
C ASP A 462 -8.24 3.48 0.65
N LEU A 463 -8.49 4.02 1.84
CA LEU A 463 -9.74 4.71 2.18
C LEU A 463 -9.81 6.15 1.65
N LEU A 464 -8.74 6.69 1.06
CA LEU A 464 -8.71 8.09 0.59
C LEU A 464 -9.81 8.40 -0.43
N GLY A 465 -10.14 7.44 -1.31
CA GLY A 465 -11.23 7.55 -2.27
C GLY A 465 -12.61 7.15 -1.74
N LYS A 466 -12.76 6.84 -0.44
CA LYS A 466 -13.98 6.30 0.18
C LYS A 466 -14.48 7.21 1.31
N PRO A 467 -15.13 8.35 1.00
CA PRO A 467 -15.44 9.38 1.99
C PRO A 467 -16.37 8.90 3.12
N GLY A 468 -17.34 8.03 2.83
CA GLY A 468 -18.23 7.44 3.85
C GLY A 468 -17.46 6.57 4.85
N ALA A 469 -16.64 5.65 4.33
CA ALA A 469 -15.78 4.77 5.13
C ALA A 469 -14.65 5.51 5.88
N ARG A 470 -14.23 6.68 5.38
CA ARG A 470 -13.23 7.57 5.98
C ARG A 470 -13.82 8.56 6.98
N HIS A 471 -15.14 8.63 7.16
CA HIS A 471 -15.75 9.63 8.04
C HIS A 471 -15.18 9.52 9.47
N GLY A 472 -14.62 10.63 9.98
CA GLY A 472 -13.93 10.66 11.29
C GLY A 472 -12.53 10.03 11.32
N PHE A 473 -11.97 9.65 10.17
CA PHE A 473 -10.67 8.98 10.06
C PHE A 473 -9.63 9.84 9.31
N ASP A 474 -8.64 10.36 10.05
CA ASP A 474 -7.52 11.12 9.50
C ASP A 474 -6.40 10.16 9.06
N VAL A 475 -6.38 9.84 7.75
CA VAL A 475 -5.35 8.98 7.12
C VAL A 475 -3.93 9.51 7.36
N PRO A 476 -3.60 10.79 7.09
CA PRO A 476 -2.29 11.34 7.44
C PRO A 476 -1.86 11.14 8.89
N GLN A 477 -2.77 11.36 9.84
CA GLN A 477 -2.48 11.17 11.27
C GLN A 477 -2.28 9.70 11.61
N MET A 478 -3.07 8.80 11.02
CA MET A 478 -2.90 7.36 11.17
C MET A 478 -1.54 6.91 10.64
N LEU A 479 -1.13 7.35 9.45
CA LEU A 479 0.18 7.00 8.86
C LEU A 479 1.34 7.52 9.71
N ARG A 480 1.24 8.72 10.28
CA ARG A 480 2.23 9.23 11.25
C ARG A 480 2.34 8.35 12.51
N ARG A 481 1.24 7.75 12.95
CA ARG A 481 1.24 6.82 14.09
C ARG A 481 1.84 5.46 13.71
N ALA A 482 1.61 5.02 12.48
CA ALA A 482 2.09 3.77 11.92
C ALA A 482 3.60 3.77 11.62
N ASP A 483 4.23 4.93 11.40
CA ASP A 483 5.70 5.01 11.27
C ASP A 483 6.46 4.61 12.53
N ARG A 484 5.75 4.44 13.65
CA ARG A 484 6.36 3.92 14.86
C ARG A 484 6.48 2.41 14.84
N TRP A 485 5.81 1.69 13.95
CA TRP A 485 5.90 0.24 13.88
C TRP A 485 7.30 -0.16 13.41
N ASP A 486 7.91 -1.14 14.08
CA ASP A 486 9.10 -1.83 13.55
C ASP A 486 8.69 -3.07 12.78
N TYR A 487 7.66 -3.76 13.29
CA TYR A 487 7.15 -5.00 12.73
C TYR A 487 5.64 -4.94 12.53
N SER A 488 5.19 -5.48 11.41
CA SER A 488 3.79 -5.69 11.06
C SER A 488 3.56 -7.19 10.87
N LEU A 489 2.75 -7.81 11.71
CA LEU A 489 2.45 -9.24 11.56
C LEU A 489 1.54 -9.46 10.34
N VAL A 490 1.82 -10.52 9.58
CA VAL A 490 0.99 -10.92 8.43
C VAL A 490 0.48 -12.35 8.59
N ALA A 491 -0.82 -12.53 8.40
CA ALA A 491 -1.50 -13.82 8.51
C ALA A 491 -1.43 -14.66 7.22
N ASN A 492 -1.16 -14.02 6.08
CA ASN A 492 -1.05 -14.64 4.76
C ASN A 492 -0.40 -13.66 3.78
N ARG A 493 -0.05 -14.15 2.58
CA ARG A 493 0.52 -13.34 1.50
C ARG A 493 -0.39 -12.19 1.06
N HIS A 494 -1.71 -12.39 1.11
CA HIS A 494 -2.68 -11.32 0.80
C HIS A 494 -2.54 -10.15 1.78
N SER A 495 -2.48 -10.43 3.08
CA SER A 495 -2.32 -9.41 4.12
C SER A 495 -0.99 -8.66 3.97
N GLU A 496 0.10 -9.38 3.66
CA GLU A 496 1.41 -8.78 3.38
C GLU A 496 1.33 -7.74 2.25
N LEU A 497 0.76 -8.12 1.11
CA LEU A 497 0.58 -7.24 -0.05
C LEU A 497 -0.31 -6.03 0.28
N VAL A 498 -1.41 -6.27 1.00
CA VAL A 498 -2.33 -5.21 1.38
C VAL A 498 -1.69 -4.22 2.37
N TRP A 499 -0.92 -4.69 3.36
CA TRP A 499 -0.30 -3.78 4.33
C TRP A 499 0.77 -2.89 3.72
N ASP A 500 1.59 -3.42 2.80
CA ASP A 500 2.59 -2.63 2.07
C ASP A 500 1.95 -1.46 1.30
N ARG A 501 0.76 -1.69 0.74
CA ARG A 501 -0.02 -0.70 0.00
C ARG A 501 -0.78 0.26 0.91
N ALA A 502 -1.57 -0.27 1.84
CA ALA A 502 -2.49 0.49 2.70
C ALA A 502 -1.75 1.30 3.77
N TYR A 503 -0.57 0.86 4.19
CA TYR A 503 0.28 1.52 5.17
C TYR A 503 1.68 1.73 4.60
N PRO A 504 1.92 2.74 3.75
CA PRO A 504 3.24 3.06 3.21
C PRO A 504 4.16 3.64 4.29
N CYS A 505 4.52 2.83 5.28
CA CYS A 505 5.22 3.12 6.53
C CYS A 505 6.45 2.22 6.70
N HIS A 506 7.39 2.62 7.56
CA HIS A 506 8.70 1.95 7.68
C HIS A 506 8.57 0.79 8.65
N PHE A 507 8.08 -0.36 8.20
CA PHE A 507 8.02 -1.58 9.01
C PHE A 507 8.49 -2.79 8.22
N THR A 508 8.84 -3.84 8.94
CA THR A 508 9.12 -5.17 8.38
C THR A 508 7.88 -6.03 8.53
N SER A 509 7.37 -6.57 7.43
CA SER A 509 6.31 -7.57 7.45
C SER A 509 6.86 -8.91 7.98
N LEU A 510 6.27 -9.44 9.04
CA LEU A 510 6.70 -10.70 9.65
C LEU A 510 5.63 -11.78 9.42
N ARG A 511 5.98 -12.80 8.63
CA ARG A 511 5.12 -13.93 8.25
C ARG A 511 4.94 -14.88 9.42
N THR A 512 4.00 -14.54 10.30
CA THR A 512 3.78 -15.30 11.54
C THR A 512 2.55 -16.19 11.51
N GLY A 513 1.55 -15.87 10.68
CA GLY A 513 0.17 -16.26 10.99
C GLY A 513 -0.44 -15.26 11.98
N SER A 514 -1.71 -15.43 12.34
CA SER A 514 -2.39 -14.64 13.36
C SER A 514 -2.27 -15.32 14.72
N PRO A 515 -1.56 -14.73 15.71
CA PRO A 515 -1.37 -15.32 17.04
C PRO A 515 -2.63 -15.84 17.73
N ARG A 516 -3.79 -15.18 17.56
CA ARG A 516 -5.06 -15.63 18.16
C ARG A 516 -5.61 -16.89 17.50
N ASN A 517 -5.27 -17.14 16.24
CA ASN A 517 -5.73 -18.31 15.48
C ASN A 517 -4.99 -19.59 15.92
N ASP A 518 -3.93 -19.49 16.73
CA ASP A 518 -3.26 -20.66 17.32
C ASP A 518 -4.24 -21.58 18.06
N LEU A 519 -5.24 -20.99 18.74
CA LEU A 519 -6.30 -21.73 19.41
C LEU A 519 -7.21 -22.48 18.43
N LEU A 520 -7.49 -21.89 17.27
CA LEU A 520 -8.39 -22.46 16.25
C LEU A 520 -7.71 -23.61 15.50
N VAL A 521 -6.42 -23.46 15.17
CA VAL A 521 -5.65 -24.49 14.46
C VAL A 521 -5.42 -25.71 15.35
N ARG A 522 -5.20 -25.50 16.66
CA ARG A 522 -5.01 -26.58 17.65
C ARG A 522 -6.31 -27.12 18.23
N ALA A 523 -7.45 -26.65 17.74
CA ALA A 523 -8.76 -26.97 18.31
C ALA A 523 -9.09 -28.46 18.24
N ARG A 524 -9.64 -28.97 19.34
CA ARG A 524 -10.23 -30.31 19.44
C ARG A 524 -11.76 -30.21 19.41
N PRO A 525 -12.48 -31.28 18.99
CA PRO A 525 -13.94 -31.25 18.91
C PRO A 525 -14.65 -30.80 20.19
N GLU A 526 -14.07 -31.10 21.35
CA GLU A 526 -14.62 -30.77 22.67
C GLU A 526 -14.40 -29.32 23.15
N ASP A 527 -13.49 -28.56 22.54
CA ASP A 527 -13.04 -27.26 23.08
C ASP A 527 -14.16 -26.19 23.09
N GLY A 528 -15.21 -26.37 22.27
CA GLY A 528 -16.40 -25.50 22.24
C GLY A 528 -17.48 -25.83 23.28
N LEU A 529 -17.44 -27.02 23.90
CA LEU A 529 -18.54 -27.52 24.75
C LEU A 529 -18.77 -26.69 26.01
N ARG A 530 -17.69 -26.21 26.63
CA ARG A 530 -17.77 -25.34 27.82
C ARG A 530 -18.48 -24.02 27.51
N VAL A 531 -18.24 -23.47 26.32
CA VAL A 531 -18.85 -22.23 25.86
C VAL A 531 -20.32 -22.45 25.57
N ARG A 532 -20.67 -23.57 24.91
CA ARG A 532 -22.07 -23.97 24.70
C ARG A 532 -22.83 -24.07 26.02
N ALA A 533 -22.25 -24.72 27.03
CA ALA A 533 -22.86 -24.83 28.36
C ALA A 533 -23.03 -23.46 29.04
N ARG A 534 -22.02 -22.58 28.99
CA ARG A 534 -22.09 -21.21 29.52
C ARG A 534 -23.21 -20.38 28.88
N LEU A 535 -23.41 -20.56 27.58
CA LEU A 535 -24.43 -19.86 26.79
C LEU A 535 -25.83 -20.51 26.85
N GLY A 536 -26.00 -21.59 27.62
CA GLY A 536 -27.28 -22.29 27.73
C GLY A 536 -27.72 -23.01 26.45
N ILE A 537 -26.77 -23.36 25.57
CA ILE A 537 -27.06 -24.07 24.32
C ILE A 537 -27.35 -25.54 24.63
N PRO A 538 -28.49 -26.10 24.21
CA PRO A 538 -28.83 -27.49 24.50
C PRO A 538 -27.83 -28.50 23.92
N ALA A 539 -27.64 -29.61 24.62
CA ALA A 539 -26.76 -30.69 24.15
C ALA A 539 -27.29 -31.27 22.83
N GLY A 540 -26.38 -31.53 21.88
CA GLY A 540 -26.74 -32.07 20.56
C GLY A 540 -27.25 -31.03 19.56
N HIS A 541 -27.53 -29.79 19.97
CA HIS A 541 -27.89 -28.74 19.02
C HIS A 541 -26.73 -28.38 18.10
N ARG A 542 -27.08 -28.14 16.84
CA ARG A 542 -26.19 -27.55 15.85
C ARG A 542 -26.19 -26.03 15.98
N VAL A 543 -25.01 -25.46 16.16
CA VAL A 543 -24.84 -24.04 16.45
C VAL A 543 -24.52 -23.27 15.17
N VAL A 544 -25.44 -22.38 14.78
CA VAL A 544 -25.26 -21.45 13.66
C VAL A 544 -24.80 -20.11 14.22
N LEU A 545 -23.55 -19.73 13.96
CA LEU A 545 -23.03 -18.41 14.36
C LEU A 545 -23.35 -17.40 13.26
N TYR A 546 -24.21 -16.43 13.54
CA TYR A 546 -24.50 -15.31 12.66
C TYR A 546 -23.73 -14.05 13.11
N ALA A 547 -22.83 -13.58 12.27
CA ALA A 547 -21.96 -12.44 12.58
C ALA A 547 -21.88 -11.42 11.42
N PRO A 548 -22.89 -10.55 11.24
CA PRO A 548 -22.92 -9.57 10.17
C PRO A 548 -22.00 -8.37 10.43
N THR A 549 -21.54 -7.73 9.35
CA THR A 549 -20.74 -6.49 9.44
C THR A 549 -21.59 -5.22 9.53
N ARG A 550 -21.00 -4.18 10.12
CA ARG A 550 -21.56 -2.83 10.09
C ARG A 550 -21.56 -2.25 8.67
N ARG A 551 -22.55 -1.43 8.33
CA ARG A 551 -22.64 -0.68 7.06
C ARG A 551 -22.23 0.78 7.22
N ASP A 552 -21.17 1.19 6.53
CA ASP A 552 -20.68 2.58 6.62
C ASP A 552 -21.60 3.59 5.90
N TYR A 553 -22.45 3.12 4.97
CA TYR A 553 -23.43 3.93 4.25
C TYR A 553 -24.80 4.04 4.95
N VAL A 554 -24.99 3.39 6.10
CA VAL A 554 -26.22 3.47 6.90
C VAL A 554 -25.94 4.23 8.18
N ARG A 555 -26.81 5.17 8.56
CA ARG A 555 -26.68 5.91 9.82
C ARG A 555 -26.83 4.95 11.00
N GLY A 556 -25.90 5.00 11.96
CA GLY A 556 -25.81 4.00 13.04
C GLY A 556 -25.15 2.68 12.61
N GLY A 557 -25.16 2.39 11.31
CA GLY A 557 -24.44 1.29 10.68
C GLY A 557 -25.06 -0.09 10.85
N HIS A 558 -26.28 -0.16 11.39
CA HIS A 558 -27.09 -1.36 11.43
C HIS A 558 -28.08 -1.38 10.27
N LEU A 559 -28.26 -2.54 9.66
CA LEU A 559 -29.25 -2.80 8.60
C LEU A 559 -29.91 -4.13 8.91
N ASP A 560 -31.23 -4.15 9.04
CA ASP A 560 -32.01 -5.38 9.24
C ASP A 560 -32.09 -6.16 7.92
N ARG A 561 -31.10 -7.02 7.69
CA ARG A 561 -30.96 -7.84 6.47
C ARG A 561 -31.70 -9.17 6.59
N VAL A 562 -31.74 -9.71 7.80
CA VAL A 562 -32.29 -11.01 8.13
C VAL A 562 -33.22 -10.84 9.32
N ASP A 563 -34.48 -11.25 9.17
CA ASP A 563 -35.36 -11.45 10.31
C ASP A 563 -34.84 -12.64 11.14
N LEU A 564 -34.23 -12.32 12.28
CA LEU A 564 -33.57 -13.31 13.14
C LEU A 564 -34.57 -14.32 13.74
N ALA A 565 -35.81 -13.91 13.99
CA ALA A 565 -36.83 -14.80 14.52
C ALA A 565 -37.27 -15.79 13.44
N ARG A 566 -37.54 -15.29 12.24
CA ARG A 566 -37.84 -16.13 11.08
C ARG A 566 -36.67 -17.06 10.75
N PHE A 567 -35.43 -16.58 10.81
CA PHE A 567 -34.26 -17.43 10.54
C PHE A 567 -34.07 -18.52 11.59
N ALA A 568 -34.28 -18.22 12.87
CA ALA A 568 -34.23 -19.24 13.92
C ALA A 568 -35.31 -20.32 13.70
N ASP A 569 -36.51 -19.93 13.27
CA ASP A 569 -37.61 -20.86 12.95
C ASP A 569 -37.29 -21.72 11.70
N ASP A 570 -36.84 -21.10 10.61
CA ASP A 570 -36.48 -21.78 9.35
C ASP A 570 -35.31 -22.77 9.50
N LEU A 571 -34.45 -22.61 10.51
CA LEU A 571 -33.39 -23.59 10.84
C LEU A 571 -33.97 -24.89 11.43
N GLY A 572 -35.16 -24.84 12.01
CA GLY A 572 -35.87 -25.98 12.58
C GLY A 572 -35.31 -26.49 13.91
N GLU A 573 -35.96 -27.53 14.44
CA GLU A 573 -35.58 -28.16 15.72
C GLU A 573 -34.13 -28.69 15.69
N GLY A 574 -33.48 -28.69 16.85
CA GLY A 574 -32.08 -29.14 16.99
C GLY A 574 -31.03 -28.14 16.51
N HIS A 575 -31.42 -26.90 16.16
CA HIS A 575 -30.50 -25.81 15.87
C HIS A 575 -30.54 -24.71 16.94
N THR A 576 -29.44 -23.99 17.10
CA THR A 576 -29.39 -22.77 17.91
C THR A 576 -28.70 -21.67 17.11
N LEU A 577 -29.42 -20.57 16.89
CA LEU A 577 -28.88 -19.37 16.27
C LEU A 577 -28.18 -18.51 17.33
N VAL A 578 -26.86 -18.41 17.22
CA VAL A 578 -26.01 -17.54 18.05
C VAL A 578 -25.68 -16.30 17.25
N VAL A 579 -26.05 -15.11 17.74
CA VAL A 579 -25.86 -13.84 17.04
C VAL A 579 -24.76 -13.03 17.72
N ARG A 580 -23.79 -12.57 16.94
CA ARG A 580 -22.76 -11.63 17.40
C ARG A 580 -22.78 -10.37 16.54
N LEU A 581 -23.30 -9.28 17.09
CA LEU A 581 -23.24 -7.98 16.43
C LEU A 581 -21.84 -7.37 16.50
N HIS A 582 -21.56 -6.42 15.61
CA HIS A 582 -20.32 -5.65 15.66
C HIS A 582 -20.24 -4.86 16.99
N PRO A 583 -19.06 -4.76 17.66
CA PRO A 583 -18.94 -4.10 18.97
C PRO A 583 -19.34 -2.62 19.03
N SER A 584 -19.54 -1.96 17.89
CA SER A 584 -20.06 -0.58 17.82
C SER A 584 -21.58 -0.50 17.85
N LEU A 585 -22.28 -1.63 17.74
CA LEU A 585 -23.74 -1.73 17.72
C LEU A 585 -24.31 -2.18 19.07
N VAL A 586 -23.44 -2.43 20.06
CA VAL A 586 -23.76 -2.89 21.41
C VAL A 586 -24.81 -1.99 22.08
N ASP A 587 -24.63 -0.67 22.00
CA ASP A 587 -25.53 0.31 22.64
C ASP A 587 -26.66 0.79 21.70
N GLY A 588 -26.83 0.16 20.54
CA GLY A 588 -27.76 0.58 19.50
C GLY A 588 -29.16 -0.02 19.64
N PRO A 589 -30.19 0.59 18.99
CA PRO A 589 -31.57 0.08 19.01
C PRO A 589 -31.68 -1.34 18.45
N ALA A 590 -30.82 -1.68 17.48
CA ALA A 590 -30.69 -3.02 16.90
C ALA A 590 -30.54 -4.14 17.95
N ARG A 591 -29.75 -3.86 18.99
CA ARG A 591 -29.56 -4.79 20.09
C ARG A 591 -30.65 -4.65 21.14
N GLY A 592 -30.84 -3.42 21.65
CA GLY A 592 -31.70 -3.17 22.81
C GLY A 592 -33.16 -3.56 22.60
N ALA A 593 -33.78 -3.13 21.50
CA ALA A 593 -35.19 -3.40 21.22
C ALA A 593 -35.42 -4.64 20.33
N GLY A 594 -34.36 -5.14 19.67
CA GLY A 594 -34.42 -6.31 18.78
C GLY A 594 -33.81 -7.56 19.42
N LEU A 595 -32.49 -7.69 19.30
CA LEU A 595 -31.75 -8.91 19.66
C LEU A 595 -31.90 -9.32 21.14
N SER A 596 -31.83 -8.37 22.08
CA SER A 596 -31.94 -8.67 23.51
C SER A 596 -33.33 -9.21 23.91
N GLU A 597 -34.39 -8.81 23.20
CA GLU A 597 -35.73 -9.34 23.44
C GLU A 597 -35.88 -10.77 22.89
N LEU A 598 -35.38 -11.03 21.68
CA LEU A 598 -35.34 -12.38 21.12
C LEU A 598 -34.52 -13.34 22.00
N HIS A 599 -33.44 -12.84 22.60
CA HIS A 599 -32.64 -13.61 23.55
C HIS A 599 -33.41 -13.95 24.83
N ARG A 600 -34.09 -12.96 25.45
CA ARG A 600 -34.92 -13.19 26.65
C ARG A 600 -36.03 -14.22 26.41
N ARG A 601 -36.58 -14.24 25.20
CA ARG A 601 -37.62 -15.19 24.78
C ARG A 601 -37.08 -16.58 24.41
N GLY A 602 -35.76 -16.78 24.41
CA GLY A 602 -35.12 -18.05 24.05
C GLY A 602 -35.13 -18.36 22.55
N VAL A 603 -35.44 -17.38 21.69
CA VAL A 603 -35.48 -17.56 20.22
C VAL A 603 -34.05 -17.64 19.65
N VAL A 604 -33.14 -16.83 20.19
CA VAL A 604 -31.73 -16.76 19.78
C VAL A 604 -30.81 -16.61 20.98
N VAL A 605 -29.52 -16.82 20.79
CA VAL A 605 -28.48 -16.50 21.79
C VAL A 605 -27.78 -15.22 21.39
N ASP A 606 -27.91 -14.14 22.18
CA ASP A 606 -27.14 -12.91 21.99
C ASP A 606 -25.73 -13.09 22.59
N ALA A 607 -24.73 -13.27 21.73
CA ALA A 607 -23.33 -13.42 22.09
C ALA A 607 -22.50 -12.17 21.76
N THR A 608 -23.14 -11.00 21.65
CA THR A 608 -22.46 -9.74 21.29
C THR A 608 -21.42 -9.31 22.33
N ASP A 609 -21.67 -9.55 23.62
CA ASP A 609 -20.76 -9.18 24.72
C ASP A 609 -19.62 -10.17 24.95
N GLU A 610 -19.60 -11.30 24.22
CA GLU A 610 -18.58 -12.33 24.42
C GLU A 610 -17.19 -11.77 24.04
N PRO A 611 -16.25 -11.68 24.99
CA PRO A 611 -14.99 -10.95 24.79
C PRO A 611 -14.08 -11.65 23.78
N HIS A 612 -14.06 -12.98 23.81
CA HIS A 612 -13.22 -13.82 22.95
C HIS A 612 -14.07 -14.42 21.83
N VAL A 613 -13.95 -13.86 20.63
CA VAL A 613 -14.69 -14.35 19.46
C VAL A 613 -14.26 -15.76 19.08
N GLU A 614 -13.01 -16.12 19.36
CA GLU A 614 -12.42 -17.43 19.11
C GLU A 614 -13.19 -18.53 19.85
N GLU A 615 -13.67 -18.25 21.08
CA GLU A 615 -14.51 -19.19 21.85
C GLU A 615 -15.86 -19.46 21.17
N LEU A 616 -16.48 -18.43 20.57
CA LEU A 616 -17.71 -18.60 19.79
C LEU A 616 -17.48 -19.38 18.51
N MET A 617 -16.36 -19.17 17.85
CA MET A 617 -16.00 -19.93 16.65
C MET A 617 -15.89 -21.43 17.00
N LEU A 618 -15.15 -21.76 18.06
CA LEU A 618 -15.03 -23.13 18.56
C LEU A 618 -16.38 -23.74 18.94
N ALA A 619 -17.27 -22.94 19.52
CA ALA A 619 -18.61 -23.36 19.91
C ALA A 619 -19.57 -23.55 18.72
N SER A 620 -19.25 -23.05 17.53
CA SER A 620 -20.16 -23.07 16.38
C SER A 620 -19.85 -24.18 15.36
N ASP A 621 -20.87 -24.68 14.67
CA ASP A 621 -20.74 -25.71 13.64
C ASP A 621 -20.73 -25.12 12.22
N VAL A 622 -21.27 -23.91 12.05
CA VAL A 622 -21.30 -23.15 10.80
C VAL A 622 -21.27 -21.66 11.08
N LEU A 623 -20.55 -20.91 10.26
CA LEU A 623 -20.56 -19.45 10.26
C LEU A 623 -21.45 -18.92 9.13
N VAL A 624 -22.42 -18.08 9.46
CA VAL A 624 -23.15 -17.23 8.52
C VAL A 624 -22.66 -15.80 8.72
N THR A 625 -22.04 -15.23 7.69
CA THR A 625 -21.50 -13.88 7.75
C THR A 625 -21.61 -13.21 6.39
N ASP A 626 -21.06 -12.01 6.24
CA ASP A 626 -21.04 -11.26 5.00
C ASP A 626 -19.60 -10.88 4.62
N TYR A 627 -19.17 -9.67 4.95
CA TYR A 627 -17.91 -9.07 4.56
C TYR A 627 -16.96 -8.94 5.77
N SER A 628 -17.12 -9.86 6.73
CA SER A 628 -16.40 -9.85 8.00
C SER A 628 -15.02 -10.45 7.87
N ALA A 629 -14.02 -9.88 8.55
CA ALA A 629 -12.71 -10.52 8.65
C ALA A 629 -12.74 -11.87 9.41
N LEU A 630 -13.84 -12.14 10.14
CA LEU A 630 -14.02 -13.42 10.86
C LEU A 630 -14.02 -14.63 9.93
N LEU A 631 -14.40 -14.48 8.65
CA LEU A 631 -14.41 -15.60 7.69
C LEU A 631 -12.99 -16.18 7.50
N PHE A 632 -11.95 -15.35 7.58
CA PHE A 632 -10.56 -15.80 7.41
C PHE A 632 -10.08 -16.59 8.63
N ASP A 633 -10.42 -16.12 9.84
CA ASP A 633 -10.06 -16.83 11.07
C ASP A 633 -10.84 -18.14 11.17
N TYR A 634 -12.14 -18.12 10.88
CA TYR A 634 -13.02 -19.29 10.97
C TYR A 634 -12.65 -20.41 10.01
N ALA A 635 -12.09 -20.07 8.84
CA ALA A 635 -11.62 -21.03 7.86
C ALA A 635 -10.52 -21.96 8.43
N ASN A 636 -9.80 -21.56 9.48
CA ASN A 636 -8.85 -22.44 10.17
C ASN A 636 -9.50 -23.67 10.82
N LEU A 637 -10.79 -23.59 11.20
CA LEU A 637 -11.53 -24.72 11.77
C LEU A 637 -11.97 -25.76 10.73
N ASP A 638 -11.83 -25.44 9.44
CA ASP A 638 -12.32 -26.25 8.32
C ASP A 638 -13.82 -26.61 8.42
N ARG A 639 -14.61 -25.69 9.01
CA ARG A 639 -16.07 -25.81 9.16
C ARG A 639 -16.79 -25.00 8.08
N PRO A 640 -18.03 -25.38 7.71
CA PRO A 640 -18.79 -24.67 6.70
C PRO A 640 -18.96 -23.17 6.99
N ILE A 641 -18.91 -22.38 5.91
CA ILE A 641 -19.14 -20.93 5.93
C ILE A 641 -20.18 -20.61 4.85
N VAL A 642 -21.18 -19.81 5.19
CA VAL A 642 -22.15 -19.25 4.24
C VAL A 642 -21.99 -17.75 4.21
N VAL A 643 -21.80 -17.19 3.01
CA VAL A 643 -21.69 -15.75 2.78
C VAL A 643 -23.04 -15.21 2.35
N HIS A 644 -23.68 -14.42 3.21
CA HIS A 644 -24.91 -13.71 2.88
C HIS A 644 -24.59 -12.31 2.34
N ALA A 645 -24.71 -12.13 1.02
CA ALA A 645 -24.23 -10.98 0.26
C ALA A 645 -25.35 -10.28 -0.56
N ASP A 646 -26.48 -9.96 0.08
CA ASP A 646 -27.61 -9.25 -0.55
C ASP A 646 -27.31 -7.81 -1.03
N ASP A 647 -26.23 -7.19 -0.52
CA ASP A 647 -25.93 -5.77 -0.69
C ASP A 647 -24.47 -5.50 -1.13
N TRP A 648 -23.83 -6.51 -1.76
CA TRP A 648 -22.40 -6.46 -2.11
C TRP A 648 -22.04 -5.23 -2.95
N GLY A 649 -22.84 -4.89 -3.97
CA GLY A 649 -22.57 -3.74 -4.83
C GLY A 649 -22.53 -2.42 -4.05
N ALA A 650 -23.47 -2.20 -3.13
CA ALA A 650 -23.51 -1.01 -2.29
C ALA A 650 -22.34 -1.01 -1.28
N TYR A 651 -22.01 -2.17 -0.71
CA TYR A 651 -20.90 -2.30 0.22
C TYR A 651 -19.55 -2.04 -0.44
N ALA A 652 -19.25 -2.69 -1.58
CA ALA A 652 -18.00 -2.52 -2.31
C ALA A 652 -17.83 -1.08 -2.83
N ALA A 653 -18.91 -0.44 -3.31
CA ALA A 653 -18.89 0.95 -3.74
C ALA A 653 -18.53 1.90 -2.59
N SER A 654 -19.16 1.75 -1.42
CA SER A 654 -19.00 2.64 -0.27
C SER A 654 -17.74 2.38 0.57
N ARG A 655 -17.42 1.11 0.85
CA ARG A 655 -16.32 0.69 1.71
C ARG A 655 -15.03 0.40 0.94
N GLY A 656 -15.15 -0.14 -0.27
CA GLY A 656 -14.04 -0.71 -1.03
C GLY A 656 -13.64 -2.09 -0.52
N ALA A 657 -13.24 -2.97 -1.43
CA ALA A 657 -12.77 -4.31 -1.14
C ALA A 657 -11.59 -4.68 -2.05
N TYR A 658 -10.68 -5.52 -1.54
CA TYR A 658 -9.46 -5.93 -2.26
C TYR A 658 -9.69 -7.08 -3.25
N PHE A 659 -10.79 -7.81 -3.11
CA PHE A 659 -11.22 -8.86 -4.04
C PHE A 659 -12.74 -9.05 -3.94
N ASP A 660 -13.32 -9.74 -4.92
CA ASP A 660 -14.74 -10.06 -4.92
C ASP A 660 -15.02 -11.30 -4.06
N ILE A 661 -15.57 -11.09 -2.86
CA ILE A 661 -15.92 -12.17 -1.93
C ILE A 661 -17.07 -13.04 -2.43
N THR A 662 -17.87 -12.57 -3.39
CA THR A 662 -18.95 -13.37 -3.99
C THR A 662 -18.45 -14.32 -5.08
N ALA A 663 -17.26 -14.05 -5.64
CA ALA A 663 -16.57 -14.93 -6.59
C ALA A 663 -15.59 -15.87 -5.86
N ASP A 664 -14.83 -15.35 -4.89
CA ASP A 664 -13.80 -16.08 -4.14
C ASP A 664 -14.28 -16.51 -2.73
N ALA A 665 -15.54 -16.92 -2.60
CA ALA A 665 -16.14 -17.24 -1.31
C ALA A 665 -15.57 -18.53 -0.69
N PRO A 666 -15.48 -18.63 0.66
CA PRO A 666 -15.11 -19.87 1.36
C PRO A 666 -16.25 -20.91 1.43
N GLY A 667 -17.34 -20.72 0.69
CA GLY A 667 -18.54 -21.55 0.69
C GLY A 667 -19.67 -20.89 -0.09
N HIS A 668 -20.89 -21.41 0.03
CA HIS A 668 -22.04 -20.93 -0.74
C HIS A 668 -22.38 -19.45 -0.44
N VAL A 669 -22.78 -18.73 -1.48
CA VAL A 669 -23.19 -17.32 -1.42
C VAL A 669 -24.71 -17.21 -1.56
N ALA A 670 -25.37 -16.61 -0.57
CA ALA A 670 -26.79 -16.30 -0.60
C ALA A 670 -27.00 -14.80 -0.85
N ARG A 671 -27.66 -14.44 -1.95
CA ARG A 671 -27.95 -13.05 -2.36
C ARG A 671 -29.32 -12.56 -1.89
N SER A 672 -30.10 -13.42 -1.27
CA SER A 672 -31.39 -13.11 -0.65
C SER A 672 -31.60 -13.96 0.59
N TYR A 673 -32.58 -13.58 1.42
CA TYR A 673 -32.97 -14.40 2.56
C TYR A 673 -33.56 -15.75 2.11
N GLU A 674 -34.35 -15.76 1.03
CA GLU A 674 -34.95 -16.98 0.48
C GLU A 674 -33.89 -17.99 0.02
N GLU A 675 -32.80 -17.52 -0.58
CA GLU A 675 -31.65 -18.36 -0.90
C GLU A 675 -30.97 -18.91 0.35
N LEU A 676 -30.78 -18.07 1.37
CA LEU A 676 -30.19 -18.48 2.65
C LEU A 676 -31.02 -19.59 3.30
N ALA A 677 -32.33 -19.39 3.42
CA ALA A 677 -33.24 -20.38 3.99
C ALA A 677 -33.24 -21.70 3.18
N ARG A 678 -33.28 -21.63 1.84
CA ARG A 678 -33.19 -22.83 0.98
C ARG A 678 -31.87 -23.59 1.14
N LEU A 679 -30.76 -22.89 1.30
CA LEU A 679 -29.45 -23.54 1.53
C LEU A 679 -29.48 -24.37 2.83
N PHE A 680 -30.03 -23.81 3.91
CA PHE A 680 -30.15 -24.52 5.19
C PHE A 680 -31.14 -25.68 5.13
N ALA A 681 -32.33 -25.46 4.57
CA ALA A 681 -33.37 -26.49 4.44
C ALA A 681 -32.93 -27.69 3.59
N SER A 682 -32.17 -27.46 2.51
CA SER A 682 -31.64 -28.53 1.65
C SER A 682 -30.39 -29.22 2.22
N GLY A 683 -29.71 -28.60 3.18
CA GLY A 683 -28.41 -29.05 3.68
C GLY A 683 -27.23 -28.76 2.73
N ALA A 684 -27.45 -28.04 1.62
CA ALA A 684 -26.42 -27.73 0.62
C ALA A 684 -25.26 -26.89 1.19
N TRP A 685 -25.49 -26.12 2.27
CA TRP A 685 -24.45 -25.33 2.94
C TRP A 685 -23.20 -26.13 3.37
N ARG A 686 -23.29 -27.46 3.47
CA ARG A 686 -22.21 -28.39 3.85
C ARG A 686 -21.94 -29.49 2.81
N ASP A 687 -22.30 -29.25 1.55
CA ASP A 687 -22.04 -30.19 0.45
C ASP A 687 -20.56 -30.22 0.02
N ALA A 688 -20.27 -31.03 -1.00
CA ALA A 688 -18.92 -31.16 -1.55
C ALA A 688 -18.39 -29.85 -2.16
N GLU A 689 -19.27 -29.01 -2.70
CA GLU A 689 -18.89 -27.71 -3.28
C GLU A 689 -18.48 -26.72 -2.19
N SER A 690 -19.22 -26.66 -1.09
CA SER A 690 -18.85 -25.92 0.12
C SER A 690 -17.46 -26.34 0.66
N ALA A 691 -17.15 -27.64 0.63
CA ALA A 691 -15.83 -28.15 1.00
C ALA A 691 -14.73 -27.73 0.00
N ARG A 692 -14.98 -27.82 -1.30
CA ARG A 692 -14.04 -27.41 -2.36
C ARG A 692 -13.69 -25.93 -2.29
N LEU A 693 -14.71 -25.07 -2.18
CA LEU A 693 -14.56 -23.63 -2.03
C LEU A 693 -13.74 -23.27 -0.79
N ARG A 694 -14.07 -23.89 0.35
CA ARG A 694 -13.32 -23.70 1.60
C ARG A 694 -11.86 -24.15 1.49
N ALA A 695 -11.57 -25.27 0.83
CA ALA A 695 -10.21 -25.75 0.64
C ALA A 695 -9.34 -24.74 -0.15
N GLY A 696 -9.87 -24.22 -1.27
CA GLY A 696 -9.20 -23.18 -2.05
C GLY A 696 -8.99 -21.88 -1.25
N PHE A 697 -10.00 -21.49 -0.48
CA PHE A 697 -9.92 -20.33 0.39
C PHE A 697 -8.84 -20.47 1.48
N ARG A 698 -8.79 -21.62 2.15
CA ARG A 698 -7.78 -21.94 3.17
C ARG A 698 -6.37 -21.94 2.59
N ALA A 699 -6.18 -22.53 1.42
CA ALA A 699 -4.87 -22.52 0.74
C ALA A 699 -4.36 -21.09 0.49
N ARG A 700 -5.26 -20.16 0.19
CA ARG A 700 -4.92 -18.74 -0.06
C ARG A 700 -4.70 -17.93 1.21
N PHE A 701 -5.54 -18.13 2.24
CA PHE A 701 -5.62 -17.19 3.37
C PHE A 701 -5.20 -17.76 4.73
N CYS A 702 -5.06 -19.08 4.88
CA CYS A 702 -4.66 -19.72 6.13
C CYS A 702 -3.22 -20.26 6.07
N ALA A 703 -2.48 -19.98 4.99
CA ALA A 703 -1.17 -20.60 4.71
C ALA A 703 -0.10 -20.37 5.78
N PHE A 704 -0.21 -19.33 6.61
CA PHE A 704 0.76 -19.07 7.69
C PHE A 704 0.26 -19.49 9.09
N ASP A 705 -1.00 -19.91 9.22
CA ASP A 705 -1.58 -20.33 10.50
C ASP A 705 -1.27 -21.82 10.76
N ASP A 706 -0.11 -22.09 11.37
CA ASP A 706 0.37 -23.45 11.73
C ASP A 706 0.16 -23.79 13.21
N GLY A 707 -0.55 -22.94 13.92
CA GLY A 707 -0.76 -23.06 15.34
C GLY A 707 0.44 -22.63 16.18
N ARG A 708 1.49 -22.00 15.63
CA ARG A 708 2.66 -21.52 16.40
C ARG A 708 2.96 -20.04 16.17
N ALA A 709 1.97 -19.26 15.75
CA ALA A 709 2.15 -17.86 15.41
C ALA A 709 2.60 -17.03 16.64
N ALA A 710 1.98 -17.23 17.81
CA ALA A 710 2.34 -16.48 19.02
C ALA A 710 3.76 -16.82 19.50
N GLU A 711 4.14 -18.10 19.47
CA GLU A 711 5.49 -18.57 19.79
C GLU A 711 6.53 -17.92 18.87
N ARG A 712 6.25 -17.91 17.55
CA ARG A 712 7.16 -17.35 16.54
C ARG A 712 7.43 -15.87 16.77
N VAL A 713 6.40 -15.10 17.13
CA VAL A 713 6.54 -13.67 17.48
C VAL A 713 7.50 -13.49 18.66
N VAL A 714 7.29 -14.24 19.75
CA VAL A 714 8.09 -14.10 20.98
C VAL A 714 9.54 -14.50 20.73
N ARG A 715 9.77 -15.67 20.12
CA ARG A 715 11.11 -16.17 19.82
C ARG A 715 11.89 -15.20 18.93
N THR A 716 11.26 -14.74 17.85
CA THR A 716 11.92 -13.87 16.87
C THR A 716 12.16 -12.47 17.42
N LEU A 717 11.13 -11.83 17.98
CA LEU A 717 11.17 -10.40 18.28
C LEU A 717 11.56 -10.07 19.72
N MET A 718 11.37 -10.99 20.67
CA MET A 718 11.68 -10.77 22.09
C MET A 718 12.90 -11.55 22.58
N LEU A 719 13.16 -12.73 22.03
CA LEU A 719 14.33 -13.56 22.37
C LEU A 719 15.48 -13.46 21.34
N GLY A 720 15.22 -12.91 20.14
CA GLY A 720 16.22 -12.74 19.09
C GLY A 720 16.61 -14.05 18.39
N GLU A 721 15.77 -15.08 18.46
CA GLU A 721 16.00 -16.37 17.82
C GLU A 721 15.61 -16.32 16.34
N HIS A 722 16.35 -17.03 15.49
CA HIS A 722 15.94 -17.24 14.09
C HIS A 722 14.93 -18.39 14.02
N VAL A 723 13.66 -18.05 13.83
CA VAL A 723 12.59 -19.02 13.54
C VAL A 723 12.18 -18.86 12.09
N GLU A 724 12.38 -19.89 11.27
CA GLU A 724 11.90 -19.87 9.88
C GLU A 724 10.38 -19.67 9.84
N GLY A 725 9.93 -18.78 8.96
CA GLY A 725 8.50 -18.59 8.69
C GLY A 725 7.93 -19.75 7.87
N PRO A 726 6.60 -19.95 7.89
CA PRO A 726 5.96 -20.93 7.02
C PRO A 726 6.30 -20.63 5.55
N ALA A 727 6.78 -21.66 4.84
CA ALA A 727 7.07 -21.56 3.42
C ALA A 727 5.75 -21.35 2.65
N PRO A 728 5.69 -20.39 1.70
CA PRO A 728 4.48 -20.21 0.91
C PRO A 728 4.26 -21.46 0.03
N SER A 729 3.17 -22.20 0.26
CA SER A 729 2.66 -23.13 -0.74
C SER A 729 2.05 -22.32 -1.89
N VAL A 730 2.81 -22.12 -2.96
CA VAL A 730 2.24 -21.62 -4.21
C VAL A 730 1.48 -22.78 -4.85
N GLN A 731 0.18 -22.89 -4.57
CA GLN A 731 -0.73 -23.61 -5.45
C GLN A 731 -1.49 -22.60 -6.28
N VAL A 732 -1.11 -22.51 -7.56
CA VAL A 732 -1.94 -21.92 -8.61
C VAL A 732 -3.25 -22.72 -8.62
N PRO A 733 -4.43 -22.09 -8.46
CA PRO A 733 -5.69 -22.80 -8.64
C PRO A 733 -5.69 -23.40 -10.05
N ALA A 734 -5.83 -24.72 -10.16
CA ALA A 734 -6.08 -25.35 -11.43
C ALA A 734 -7.33 -24.71 -12.05
N GLN A 735 -7.16 -24.13 -13.24
CA GLN A 735 -8.26 -23.55 -14.01
C GLN A 735 -9.38 -24.59 -14.15
N ALA A 736 -10.61 -24.20 -13.82
CA ALA A 736 -11.77 -24.90 -14.32
C ALA A 736 -11.78 -24.70 -15.84
N GLU A 737 -11.52 -25.77 -16.58
CA GLU A 737 -11.74 -25.84 -18.03
C GLU A 737 -13.21 -25.52 -18.30
N HIS A 738 -13.50 -24.25 -18.64
CA HIS A 738 -14.77 -23.89 -19.26
C HIS A 738 -14.64 -24.16 -20.76
N ASP A 739 -14.98 -25.40 -21.13
CA ASP A 739 -15.17 -25.83 -22.49
C ASP A 739 -16.45 -25.16 -23.03
N VAL A 740 -16.31 -23.97 -23.64
CA VAL A 740 -17.42 -23.26 -24.29
C VAL A 740 -17.38 -23.58 -25.78
N LEU A 741 -17.64 -24.83 -26.14
CA LEU A 741 -18.07 -25.22 -27.47
C LEU A 741 -18.88 -26.52 -27.40
N THR A 742 -20.19 -26.44 -27.08
CA THR A 742 -21.18 -27.30 -27.73
C THR A 742 -22.61 -26.78 -27.56
N SER A 743 -23.31 -26.78 -28.70
CA SER A 743 -24.77 -26.84 -28.91
C SER A 743 -25.57 -25.54 -29.03
N SER A 744 -25.92 -25.29 -30.31
CA SER A 744 -27.14 -24.68 -30.86
C SER A 744 -27.24 -23.16 -30.93
#